data_AF-A0A3M1Z0R0-F1
#
_entry.id   AF-A0A3M1Z0R0-F1
#
_cell.length_a   1.000
_cell.length_b   1.000
_cell.length_c   1.000
_cell.angle_alpha   90.00
_cell.angle_beta   90.00
_cell.angle_gamma   90.00
#
_symmetry.space_group_name_H-M   'P 1'
#
loop_
_entity.id
_entity.type
_entity.pdbx_description
1 polymer ?
#
loop_
_entity_poly.entity_id
_entity_poly.type
_entity_poly.pdbx_seq_one_letter_code
_entity_poly.pdbx_strand_id
1 'polypeptide(L)'
;YYHVRLTVIDSNGNSQWRAINIFVVDENFSGLDDISGQNPTINHGFENATLTFDAYDKISELPDQTLIAAYYHNPNEPLGDGVVFVGRLAGIQSEQNLTHNAYRATVNGLSNQLSSLNLPPLPMVDSTSPSQWGEIKNLTVARAIHYVLSEHTTLLHVADVDYGSDINSYRIARASIEAGGALASVNKIANTVNRALIFSETGDVAIQPQSWMLSDRSGVPQVCTLDVSDLVATPVISTYNHNPINTVGRVIAYGASYNTTNTSLLAVRATSPAQVPEIGDFNSVLNGQVLPHDLSQSDAFTEIGTRAGNHYTRQQPIDSLSVELLPGYYPLTPSPYWRYVWDIADLLGYDATGWNWQLSSITKYFDQQLGRWIISGEFLRETQGGTYRFLATVPPEAQPEYTNPVMPTMPPYPLLAPDPGVFVPDPDNPDDLDQPIVPPGSPTPNKPPVPGSPTPEQQAVGDIGVGWSSNAVYLIDKISTTNQPITTNITPHQVGSGTIYDVDINPASRHLYVIESDGGSPATSWVYRTNAPGQLGYVRTELSGDYRRVVSAHSADKLYLYGETTGSGTATVDHDFRVSTNGWTITSPAGSWVSGTGFEKLDVSGERTFIEIEINFGTPKTIEYIRMTYSVKWGSTSTVTRCAYIQYWDGSAWQTYEAECFSSGTHDNETISRSMTVTTSKLRVSAEAGALGTGSYARIHDVRFIEQSATALTLASRYSIDDAATFDPPVEVGSTGNVGGASIMPGTTRLLAAGNSIVRDAIDGGAFSDTAGGGSGDPVAIVGYGDGTLEYVYATATNIYKYDGSSSTDITPNDGVNDGVVVGEYCIAMAPGINSHIVAVLDFGGVRKVAYSSDGGATWAFNTQISNSATAVSMKYVTAGIFYVAIVDGAELWISQWDGGTLNLISRNTPALSGFKWI
;
A
#
# COMPACT_ATOMS: atom_id res chain seq x y z
N TYR A 1 -12.77 11.00 40.81
CA TYR A 1 -11.62 10.09 40.91
C TYR A 1 -11.61 9.46 42.28
N TYR A 2 -11.51 8.13 42.36
CA TYR A 2 -11.31 7.42 43.61
C TYR A 2 -9.91 6.81 43.62
N HIS A 3 -9.19 6.98 44.72
CA HIS A 3 -7.91 6.29 44.94
C HIS A 3 -8.15 5.08 45.82
N VAL A 4 -8.14 3.89 45.22
CA VAL A 4 -8.26 2.64 45.99
C VAL A 4 -6.87 2.20 46.40
N ARG A 5 -6.63 2.12 47.71
CA ARG A 5 -5.38 1.61 48.26
C ARG A 5 -5.41 0.08 48.29
N LEU A 6 -4.65 -0.55 47.40
CA LEU A 6 -4.33 -1.98 47.50
C LEU A 6 -3.15 -2.15 48.45
N THR A 7 -3.32 -2.95 49.50
CA THR A 7 -2.20 -3.37 50.36
C THR A 7 -1.96 -4.85 50.17
N VAL A 8 -0.76 -5.21 49.73
CA VAL A 8 -0.32 -6.60 49.57
C VAL A 8 0.62 -6.92 50.71
N ILE A 9 0.34 -8.00 51.43
CA ILE A 9 1.15 -8.49 52.54
C ILE A 9 1.72 -9.83 52.10
N ASP A 10 3.05 -9.93 52.04
CA ASP A 10 3.71 -11.20 51.71
C ASP A 10 3.63 -12.20 52.88
N SER A 11 4.05 -13.44 52.62
CA SER A 11 4.07 -14.52 53.63
C SER A 11 4.98 -14.24 54.82
N ASN A 12 5.86 -13.23 54.74
CA ASN A 12 6.77 -12.82 55.80
C ASN A 12 6.24 -11.60 56.57
N GLY A 13 5.04 -11.11 56.26
CA GLY A 13 4.41 -9.96 56.91
C GLY A 13 4.88 -8.61 56.38
N ASN A 14 5.65 -8.56 55.29
CA ASN A 14 6.02 -7.29 54.66
C ASN A 14 4.82 -6.75 53.90
N SER A 15 4.38 -5.54 54.25
CA SER A 15 3.30 -4.86 53.55
C SER A 15 3.86 -3.87 52.54
N GLN A 16 3.46 -3.98 51.29
CA GLN A 16 3.53 -2.89 50.33
C GLN A 16 2.13 -2.41 50.01
N TRP A 17 1.98 -1.12 49.70
CA TRP A 17 0.72 -0.58 49.24
C TRP A 17 0.92 0.17 47.93
N ARG A 18 -0.09 0.08 47.06
CA ARG A 18 -0.20 0.89 45.84
C ARG A 18 -1.57 1.56 45.80
N ALA A 19 -1.62 2.80 45.33
CA ALA A 19 -2.87 3.47 45.01
C ALA A 19 -3.27 3.13 43.57
N ILE A 20 -4.50 2.68 43.38
CA ILE A 20 -5.11 2.43 42.08
C ILE A 20 -6.05 3.59 41.81
N ASN A 21 -5.84 4.28 40.70
CA ASN A 21 -6.71 5.36 40.27
C ASN A 21 -7.93 4.75 39.58
N ILE A 22 -9.10 4.89 40.19
CA ILE A 22 -10.36 4.47 39.60
C ILE A 22 -11.09 5.70 39.10
N PHE A 23 -11.30 5.73 37.78
CA PHE A 23 -12.22 6.63 37.14
C PHE A 23 -13.62 6.04 37.32
N VAL A 24 -14.42 6.67 38.16
CA VAL A 24 -15.83 6.34 38.32
C VAL A 24 -16.61 7.45 37.64
N VAL A 25 -17.49 7.04 36.75
CA VAL A 25 -18.42 7.93 36.05
C VAL A 25 -19.78 7.75 36.72
N ASP A 26 -20.44 8.86 37.08
CA ASP A 26 -21.80 8.80 37.57
C ASP A 26 -22.71 8.21 36.48
N GLU A 27 -23.76 7.47 36.86
CA GLU A 27 -24.67 6.81 35.92
C GLU A 27 -25.30 7.78 34.90
N ASN A 28 -25.37 9.06 35.25
CA ASN A 28 -25.89 10.16 34.44
C ASN A 28 -24.81 11.04 33.78
N PHE A 29 -23.52 10.67 33.88
CA PHE A 29 -22.38 11.40 33.34
C PHE A 29 -22.28 12.88 33.79
N SER A 30 -22.96 13.25 34.89
CA SER A 30 -23.13 14.67 35.29
C SER A 30 -21.86 15.40 35.74
N GLY A 31 -20.71 14.72 35.74
CA GLY A 31 -19.38 15.28 35.99
C GLY A 31 -18.40 15.14 34.82
N LEU A 32 -18.88 14.82 33.61
CA LEU A 32 -18.07 14.70 32.40
C LEU A 32 -18.47 15.73 31.35
N ASP A 33 -17.48 16.21 30.60
CA ASP A 33 -17.75 16.95 29.36
C ASP A 33 -18.13 15.96 28.27
N ASP A 34 -19.44 15.90 27.97
CA ASP A 34 -19.95 15.15 26.83
C ASP A 34 -19.67 15.92 25.54
N ILE A 35 -18.95 15.28 24.61
CA ILE A 35 -18.56 15.85 23.33
C ILE A 35 -19.22 15.02 22.24
N SER A 36 -20.13 15.64 21.50
CA SER A 36 -20.75 15.03 20.33
C SER A 36 -19.72 14.92 19.20
N GLY A 37 -19.50 13.70 18.72
CA GLY A 37 -18.63 13.41 17.59
C GLY A 37 -19.41 12.86 16.38
N GLN A 38 -18.91 13.14 15.19
CA GLN A 38 -19.37 12.55 13.93
C GLN A 38 -18.23 11.76 13.26
N ASN A 39 -18.62 10.86 12.34
CA ASN A 39 -17.71 10.04 11.54
C ASN A 39 -16.59 9.33 12.34
N PRO A 40 -16.89 8.69 13.50
CA PRO A 40 -15.86 8.02 14.27
C PRO A 40 -15.26 6.88 13.45
N THR A 41 -13.93 6.88 13.37
CA THR A 41 -13.14 5.85 12.72
C THR A 41 -12.13 5.30 13.71
N ILE A 42 -12.22 4.02 14.02
CA ILE A 42 -11.24 3.30 14.84
C ILE A 42 -10.36 2.50 13.90
N ASN A 43 -9.06 2.77 13.93
CA ASN A 43 -8.04 1.98 13.25
C ASN A 43 -7.24 1.22 14.30
N HIS A 44 -7.20 -0.09 14.18
CA HIS A 44 -6.49 -0.95 15.10
C HIS A 44 -5.67 -2.00 14.35
N GLY A 45 -4.38 -2.07 14.65
CA GLY A 45 -3.47 -3.14 14.26
C GLY A 45 -2.79 -3.76 15.48
N PHE A 46 -1.90 -4.72 15.28
CA PHE A 46 -1.24 -5.43 16.40
C PHE A 46 -0.54 -4.53 17.43
N GLU A 47 -0.03 -3.36 17.02
CA GLU A 47 0.79 -2.50 17.87
C GLU A 47 0.27 -1.06 17.98
N ASN A 48 -0.89 -0.75 17.38
CA ASN A 48 -1.39 0.61 17.28
C ASN A 48 -2.91 0.64 17.29
N ALA A 49 -3.48 1.49 18.13
CA ALA A 49 -4.92 1.73 18.16
C ALA A 49 -5.17 3.23 18.15
N THR A 50 -6.00 3.72 17.24
CA THR A 50 -6.27 5.15 17.08
C THR A 50 -7.73 5.36 16.74
N LEU A 51 -8.37 6.30 17.45
CA LEU A 51 -9.70 6.79 17.13
C LEU A 51 -9.57 8.18 16.52
N THR A 52 -10.25 8.42 15.41
CA THR A 52 -10.42 9.75 14.82
C THR A 52 -11.90 10.07 14.70
N PHE A 53 -12.31 11.29 15.04
CA PHE A 53 -13.69 11.73 14.89
C PHE A 53 -13.75 13.24 14.67
N ASP A 54 -14.82 13.70 14.04
CA ASP A 54 -15.09 15.13 13.86
C ASP A 54 -15.92 15.61 15.06
N ALA A 55 -15.36 16.48 15.88
CA ALA A 55 -16.01 17.02 17.07
C ALA A 55 -16.56 18.42 16.82
N TYR A 56 -17.72 18.71 17.42
CA TYR A 56 -18.35 20.03 17.38
C TYR A 56 -18.32 20.62 18.77
N ASP A 57 -17.60 21.74 18.89
CA ASP A 57 -17.40 22.52 20.12
C ASP A 57 -16.63 21.80 21.26
N LYS A 58 -16.06 22.59 22.18
CA LYS A 58 -15.34 22.20 23.42
C LYS A 58 -14.10 21.31 23.30
N ILE A 59 -13.93 20.50 22.25
CA ILE A 59 -12.75 19.63 22.17
C ILE A 59 -11.45 20.43 22.12
N SER A 60 -11.49 21.62 21.50
CA SER A 60 -10.36 22.55 21.42
C SER A 60 -10.02 23.22 22.76
N GLU A 61 -10.89 23.10 23.76
CA GLU A 61 -10.67 23.59 25.12
C GLU A 61 -10.05 22.51 26.02
N LEU A 62 -10.11 21.24 25.59
CA LEU A 62 -9.50 20.15 26.33
C LEU A 62 -7.97 20.23 26.25
N PRO A 63 -7.26 20.06 27.37
CA PRO A 63 -5.82 19.92 27.35
C PRO A 63 -5.37 18.72 26.51
N ASP A 64 -4.20 18.84 25.89
CA ASP A 64 -3.52 17.68 25.31
C ASP A 64 -3.38 16.56 26.35
N GLN A 65 -3.40 15.31 25.89
CA GLN A 65 -3.33 14.11 26.74
C GLN A 65 -4.55 13.88 27.66
N THR A 66 -5.65 14.60 27.46
CA THR A 66 -6.92 14.30 28.14
C THR A 66 -7.38 12.86 27.83
N LEU A 67 -7.76 12.10 28.86
CA LEU A 67 -8.30 10.76 28.70
C LEU A 67 -9.68 10.85 28.03
N ILE A 68 -9.87 10.12 26.94
CA ILE A 68 -11.12 10.04 26.19
C ILE A 68 -11.55 8.59 26.16
N ALA A 69 -12.80 8.34 26.55
CA ALA A 69 -13.49 7.08 26.36
C ALA A 69 -14.64 7.32 25.36
N ALA A 70 -14.60 6.63 24.22
CA ALA A 70 -15.68 6.63 23.26
C ALA A 70 -16.63 5.47 23.56
N TYR A 71 -17.92 5.74 23.54
CA TYR A 71 -18.97 4.77 23.79
C TYR A 71 -20.04 4.84 22.71
N TYR A 72 -20.63 3.70 22.39
CA TYR A 72 -21.80 3.62 21.53
C TYR A 72 -23.06 3.71 22.41
N HIS A 73 -23.81 4.81 22.28
CA HIS A 73 -25.05 4.99 23.02
C HIS A 73 -26.22 4.31 22.32
N ASN A 74 -26.63 3.14 22.82
CA ASN A 74 -27.95 2.60 22.53
C ASN A 74 -28.92 3.07 23.63
N PRO A 75 -29.95 3.88 23.31
CA PRO A 75 -30.86 4.43 24.32
C PRO A 75 -31.67 3.38 25.09
N ASN A 76 -31.63 2.10 24.66
CA ASN A 76 -32.33 0.99 25.30
C ASN A 76 -31.43 0.08 26.16
N GLU A 77 -30.11 0.31 26.20
CA GLU A 77 -29.16 -0.52 26.97
C GLU A 77 -28.53 0.28 28.12
N PRO A 78 -28.19 -0.36 29.25
CA PRO A 78 -27.45 0.29 30.33
C PRO A 78 -26.13 0.87 29.79
N LEU A 79 -25.83 2.11 30.16
CA LEU A 79 -24.73 2.94 29.64
C LEU A 79 -23.29 2.41 29.91
N GLY A 80 -23.14 1.22 30.50
CA GLY A 80 -21.85 0.63 30.87
C GLY A 80 -21.25 -0.38 29.88
N ASP A 81 -22.06 -1.05 29.05
CA ASP A 81 -21.60 -2.15 28.19
C ASP A 81 -21.21 -1.70 26.76
N GLY A 82 -20.99 -0.40 26.54
CA GLY A 82 -20.87 0.20 25.21
C GLY A 82 -19.54 0.90 24.91
N VAL A 83 -18.50 0.78 25.75
CA VAL A 83 -17.19 1.41 25.48
C VAL A 83 -16.56 0.74 24.27
N VAL A 84 -16.28 1.52 23.23
CA VAL A 84 -15.68 1.04 21.97
C VAL A 84 -14.22 1.42 21.83
N PHE A 85 -13.76 2.46 22.53
CA PHE A 85 -12.37 2.89 22.49
C PHE A 85 -11.97 3.67 23.75
N VAL A 86 -10.76 3.44 24.26
CA VAL A 86 -10.17 4.24 25.34
C VAL A 86 -8.77 4.69 24.94
N GLY A 87 -8.49 5.99 25.06
CA GLY A 87 -7.19 6.55 24.74
C GLY A 87 -7.02 7.98 25.25
N ARG A 88 -5.96 8.65 24.81
CA ARG A 88 -5.70 10.06 25.13
C ARG A 88 -5.69 10.94 23.90
N LEU A 89 -6.21 12.16 24.04
CA LEU A 89 -6.19 13.18 23.02
C LEU A 89 -4.74 13.46 22.59
N ALA A 90 -4.46 13.22 21.31
CA ALA A 90 -3.12 13.32 20.73
C ALA A 90 -2.96 14.56 19.85
N GLY A 91 -4.05 15.03 19.26
CA GLY A 91 -4.04 16.23 18.43
C GLY A 91 -5.43 16.62 17.96
N ILE A 92 -5.56 17.89 17.64
CA ILE A 92 -6.76 18.50 17.11
C ILE A 92 -6.36 19.26 15.85
N GLN A 93 -7.04 18.98 14.74
CA GLN A 93 -6.86 19.69 13.48
C GLN A 93 -8.15 20.46 13.16
N SER A 94 -8.03 21.76 12.90
CA SER A 94 -9.19 22.56 12.47
C SER A 94 -9.54 22.19 11.02
N GLU A 95 -10.74 21.69 10.78
CA GLU A 95 -11.28 21.57 9.43
C GLU A 95 -12.25 22.74 9.19
N GLN A 96 -11.93 23.62 8.24
CA GLN A 96 -12.86 24.67 7.85
C GLN A 96 -14.00 24.06 7.03
N ASN A 97 -15.10 23.76 7.71
CA ASN A 97 -16.36 23.44 7.06
C ASN A 97 -17.23 24.70 7.02
N LEU A 98 -17.84 25.01 5.88
CA LEU A 98 -18.51 26.29 5.60
C LEU A 98 -19.74 26.60 6.47
N THR A 99 -20.16 25.66 7.33
CA THR A 99 -21.37 25.76 8.15
C THR A 99 -21.14 25.60 9.66
N HIS A 100 -20.05 24.96 10.11
CA HIS A 100 -19.70 24.81 11.54
C HIS A 100 -18.18 24.69 11.70
N ASN A 101 -17.62 25.19 12.81
CA ASN A 101 -16.23 24.92 13.19
C ASN A 101 -16.11 23.45 13.60
N ALA A 102 -15.81 22.56 12.66
CA ALA A 102 -15.53 21.16 12.95
C ALA A 102 -14.04 20.99 13.26
N TYR A 103 -13.73 20.28 14.33
CA TYR A 103 -12.37 19.90 14.67
C TYR A 103 -12.21 18.40 14.48
N ARG A 104 -11.24 17.97 13.66
CA ARG A 104 -10.86 16.57 13.62
C ARG A 104 -9.95 16.27 14.80
N ALA A 105 -10.42 15.45 15.73
CA ALA A 105 -9.66 15.01 16.88
C ALA A 105 -9.08 13.62 16.64
N THR A 106 -7.85 13.43 17.11
CA THR A 106 -7.15 12.13 17.10
C THR A 106 -6.90 11.70 18.53
N VAL A 107 -7.30 10.48 18.86
CA VAL A 107 -7.12 9.87 20.17
C VAL A 107 -6.23 8.65 20.03
N ASN A 108 -5.11 8.66 20.74
CA ASN A 108 -4.13 7.58 20.76
C ASN A 108 -4.48 6.57 21.85
N GLY A 109 -4.57 5.29 21.49
CA GLY A 109 -4.68 4.18 22.43
C GLY A 109 -3.43 4.02 23.31
N LEU A 110 -3.49 3.05 24.23
CA LEU A 110 -2.41 2.79 25.19
C LEU A 110 -1.09 2.39 24.51
N SER A 111 -1.15 1.66 23.40
CA SER A 111 0.03 1.24 22.64
C SER A 111 0.81 2.42 22.06
N ASN A 112 0.12 3.36 21.42
CA ASN A 112 0.69 4.61 20.90
C ASN A 112 1.30 5.48 22.01
N GLN A 113 0.69 5.50 23.20
CA GLN A 113 1.26 6.23 24.34
C GLN A 113 2.54 5.56 24.84
N LEU A 114 2.54 4.24 24.97
CA LEU A 114 3.71 3.47 25.41
C LEU A 114 4.86 3.52 24.40
N SER A 115 4.56 3.60 23.11
CA SER A 115 5.60 3.75 22.07
C SER A 115 6.28 5.12 22.10
N SER A 116 5.56 6.18 22.52
CA SER A 116 6.10 7.53 22.65
C SER A 116 7.02 7.74 23.86
N LEU A 117 6.94 6.85 24.86
CA LEU A 117 7.74 6.93 26.08
C LEU A 117 9.15 6.40 25.83
N ASN A 118 10.15 7.27 25.86
CA ASN A 118 11.55 6.88 25.70
C ASN A 118 12.17 6.41 27.03
N LEU A 119 12.68 5.18 27.03
CA LEU A 119 13.41 4.59 28.14
C LEU A 119 14.93 4.76 27.97
N PRO A 120 15.67 4.99 29.06
CA PRO A 120 17.13 4.83 29.05
C PRO A 120 17.51 3.34 28.95
N PRO A 121 18.79 3.00 28.72
CA PRO A 121 19.23 1.63 28.82
C PRO A 121 19.05 1.09 30.25
N LEU A 122 18.45 -0.09 30.39
CA LEU A 122 18.13 -0.70 31.69
C LEU A 122 18.79 -2.07 31.82
N PRO A 123 19.86 -2.21 32.62
CA PRO A 123 20.41 -3.52 32.94
C PRO A 123 19.55 -4.23 33.99
N MET A 124 19.29 -5.51 33.77
CA MET A 124 18.61 -6.40 34.71
C MET A 124 19.48 -7.63 34.95
N VAL A 125 19.70 -7.98 36.21
CA VAL A 125 20.57 -9.09 36.61
C VAL A 125 19.84 -9.98 37.61
N ASP A 126 19.92 -11.29 37.42
CA ASP A 126 19.44 -12.22 38.45
C ASP A 126 20.34 -12.17 39.69
N SER A 127 19.74 -11.93 40.85
CA SER A 127 20.44 -11.95 42.14
C SER A 127 19.62 -12.71 43.17
N THR A 128 20.24 -13.66 43.87
CA THR A 128 19.58 -14.39 44.96
C THR A 128 19.22 -13.50 46.14
N SER A 129 19.96 -12.39 46.31
CA SER A 129 19.77 -11.37 47.35
C SER A 129 19.92 -9.97 46.73
N PRO A 130 18.88 -9.44 46.06
CA PRO A 130 18.93 -8.12 45.45
C PRO A 130 19.30 -7.03 46.45
N SER A 131 20.31 -6.25 46.11
CA SER A 131 20.86 -5.16 46.92
C SER A 131 21.05 -3.87 46.13
N GLN A 132 20.97 -3.94 44.79
CA GLN A 132 21.13 -2.82 43.88
C GLN A 132 19.92 -2.69 42.94
N TRP A 133 19.70 -1.49 42.40
CA TRP A 133 18.69 -1.25 41.38
C TRP A 133 18.99 -2.09 40.12
N GLY A 134 17.97 -2.74 39.55
CA GLY A 134 18.13 -3.67 38.44
C GLY A 134 18.54 -5.10 38.85
N GLU A 135 18.86 -5.37 40.11
CA GLU A 135 18.98 -6.73 40.62
C GLU A 135 17.60 -7.30 40.94
N ILE A 136 17.24 -8.42 40.33
CA ILE A 136 15.92 -9.03 40.45
C ILE A 136 16.09 -10.48 40.89
N LYS A 137 15.40 -10.88 41.96
CA LYS A 137 15.43 -12.28 42.40
C LYS A 137 14.64 -13.14 41.45
N ASN A 138 15.23 -14.27 41.05
CA ASN A 138 14.62 -15.21 40.11
C ASN A 138 14.14 -14.52 38.83
N LEU A 139 15.05 -13.81 38.16
CA LEU A 139 14.74 -13.06 36.95
C LEU A 139 14.16 -13.97 35.86
N THR A 140 12.85 -13.84 35.62
CA THR A 140 12.15 -14.42 34.48
C THR A 140 11.86 -13.33 33.46
N VAL A 141 11.51 -13.74 32.23
CA VAL A 141 11.06 -12.81 31.19
C VAL A 141 9.86 -11.99 31.65
N ALA A 142 8.91 -12.62 32.35
CA ALA A 142 7.75 -11.93 32.93
C ALA A 142 8.16 -10.86 33.96
N ARG A 143 9.10 -11.18 34.86
CA ARG A 143 9.61 -10.24 35.86
C ARG A 143 10.42 -9.10 35.23
N ALA A 144 11.17 -9.39 34.17
CA ALA A 144 11.88 -8.37 33.41
C ALA A 144 10.89 -7.36 32.78
N ILE A 145 9.83 -7.85 32.12
CA ILE A 145 8.79 -6.99 31.56
C ILE A 145 8.05 -6.24 32.67
N HIS A 146 7.69 -6.91 33.77
CA HIS A 146 7.00 -6.27 34.88
C HIS A 146 7.83 -5.15 35.52
N TYR A 147 9.12 -5.36 35.73
CA TYR A 147 10.04 -4.34 36.24
C TYR A 147 10.04 -3.09 35.35
N VAL A 148 10.07 -3.27 34.02
CA VAL A 148 10.01 -2.15 33.08
C VAL A 148 8.67 -1.42 33.18
N LEU A 149 7.57 -2.16 33.16
CA LEU A 149 6.22 -1.58 33.19
C LEU A 149 5.89 -0.92 34.54
N SER A 150 6.41 -1.42 35.66
CA SER A 150 6.16 -0.87 37.00
C SER A 150 7.07 0.31 37.34
N GLU A 151 8.37 0.19 37.08
CA GLU A 151 9.36 1.15 37.58
C GLU A 151 9.71 2.24 36.56
N HIS A 152 9.45 1.99 35.27
CA HIS A 152 9.85 2.87 34.17
C HIS A 152 8.68 3.33 33.29
N THR A 153 7.45 2.90 33.60
CA THR A 153 6.24 3.39 32.94
C THR A 153 5.13 3.60 33.98
N THR A 154 4.01 4.20 33.56
CA THR A 154 2.79 4.31 34.39
C THR A 154 1.70 3.33 33.95
N LEU A 155 2.00 2.38 33.06
CA LEU A 155 1.00 1.48 32.47
C LEU A 155 0.25 0.68 33.55
N LEU A 156 0.97 0.15 34.54
CA LEU A 156 0.38 -0.64 35.64
C LEU A 156 -0.41 0.21 36.66
N HIS A 157 -0.43 1.54 36.50
CA HIS A 157 -1.32 2.42 37.25
C HIS A 157 -2.66 2.65 36.54
N VAL A 158 -2.75 2.35 35.24
CA VAL A 158 -3.92 2.63 34.41
C VAL A 158 -4.57 1.38 33.83
N ALA A 159 -3.83 0.28 33.68
CA ALA A 159 -4.31 -0.98 33.16
C ALA A 159 -3.72 -2.16 33.95
N ASP A 160 -4.48 -3.26 34.01
CA ASP A 160 -3.93 -4.56 34.42
C ASP A 160 -3.26 -5.23 33.22
N VAL A 161 -2.22 -6.04 33.48
CA VAL A 161 -1.47 -6.73 32.43
C VAL A 161 -1.50 -8.23 32.72
N ASP A 162 -2.14 -8.99 31.84
CA ASP A 162 -2.07 -10.45 31.89
C ASP A 162 -0.76 -10.95 31.27
N TYR A 163 0.01 -11.74 32.01
CA TYR A 163 1.30 -12.28 31.56
C TYR A 163 1.19 -13.70 30.97
N GLY A 164 0.06 -14.39 31.17
CA GLY A 164 -0.05 -15.83 30.99
C GLY A 164 0.68 -16.64 32.07
N SER A 165 0.29 -17.89 32.27
CA SER A 165 0.83 -18.72 33.38
C SER A 165 2.21 -19.32 33.08
N ASP A 166 2.53 -19.59 31.82
CA ASP A 166 3.71 -20.31 31.35
C ASP A 166 4.94 -19.41 31.14
N ILE A 167 4.78 -18.08 31.03
CA ILE A 167 5.91 -17.15 30.81
C ILE A 167 6.94 -17.17 31.97
N ASN A 168 6.52 -17.62 33.15
CA ASN A 168 7.42 -17.80 34.30
C ASN A 168 8.41 -18.97 34.13
N SER A 169 8.18 -19.85 33.16
CA SER A 169 9.12 -20.93 32.82
C SER A 169 10.36 -20.45 32.07
N TYR A 170 10.42 -19.17 31.65
CA TYR A 170 11.54 -18.61 30.90
C TYR A 170 12.44 -17.79 31.81
N ARG A 171 13.53 -18.42 32.25
CA ARG A 171 14.47 -17.90 33.24
C ARG A 171 15.70 -17.36 32.52
N ILE A 172 16.17 -16.18 32.92
CA ILE A 172 17.34 -15.53 32.32
C ILE A 172 18.32 -15.11 33.40
N ALA A 173 19.61 -15.12 33.07
CA ALA A 173 20.64 -14.66 33.99
C ALA A 173 20.77 -13.12 33.97
N ARG A 174 20.61 -12.53 32.79
CA ARG A 174 20.68 -11.09 32.54
C ARG A 174 19.74 -10.72 31.40
N ALA A 175 19.17 -9.52 31.46
CA ALA A 175 18.53 -8.85 30.34
C ALA A 175 19.02 -7.40 30.29
N SER A 176 18.97 -6.80 29.11
CA SER A 176 19.22 -5.38 28.95
C SER A 176 18.26 -4.80 27.94
N ILE A 177 17.71 -3.64 28.26
CA ILE A 177 17.00 -2.80 27.30
C ILE A 177 17.97 -1.75 26.75
N GLU A 178 17.89 -1.51 25.45
CA GLU A 178 18.56 -0.39 24.79
C GLU A 178 17.73 0.88 24.91
N ALA A 179 18.35 2.05 24.81
CA ALA A 179 17.59 3.30 24.80
C ALA A 179 16.59 3.33 23.63
N GLY A 180 15.34 3.69 23.89
CA GLY A 180 14.30 3.75 22.86
C GLY A 180 12.88 3.69 23.43
N GLY A 181 11.88 3.49 22.56
CA GLY A 181 10.48 3.42 22.95
C GLY A 181 10.17 2.27 23.92
N ALA A 182 9.34 2.51 24.93
CA ALA A 182 9.00 1.53 25.96
C ALA A 182 8.28 0.32 25.38
N LEU A 183 7.35 0.52 24.43
CA LEU A 183 6.66 -0.57 23.74
C LEU A 183 7.64 -1.48 23.00
N ALA A 184 8.54 -0.89 22.19
CA ALA A 184 9.54 -1.63 21.45
C ALA A 184 10.48 -2.42 22.39
N SER A 185 10.81 -1.84 23.55
CA SER A 185 11.64 -2.49 24.58
C SER A 185 10.96 -3.69 25.22
N VAL A 186 9.67 -3.55 25.56
CA VAL A 186 8.86 -4.65 26.12
C VAL A 186 8.66 -5.74 25.08
N ASN A 187 8.29 -5.39 23.84
CA ASN A 187 8.13 -6.35 22.74
C ASN A 187 9.46 -7.03 22.40
N LYS A 188 10.62 -6.35 22.49
CA LYS A 188 11.94 -6.98 22.32
C LYS A 188 12.16 -8.08 23.35
N ILE A 189 11.83 -7.84 24.62
CA ILE A 189 11.95 -8.86 25.69
C ILE A 189 10.92 -9.98 25.46
N ALA A 190 9.66 -9.66 25.19
CA ALA A 190 8.60 -10.64 24.97
C ALA A 190 8.88 -11.55 23.75
N ASN A 191 9.40 -10.98 22.66
CA ASN A 191 9.73 -11.72 21.44
C ASN A 191 10.86 -12.75 21.66
N THR A 192 11.67 -12.63 22.73
CA THR A 192 12.66 -13.68 23.08
C THR A 192 12.01 -15.02 23.46
N VAL A 193 10.73 -14.99 23.84
CA VAL A 193 9.91 -16.15 24.20
C VAL A 193 8.68 -16.30 23.30
N ASN A 194 8.75 -15.75 22.08
CA ASN A 194 7.67 -15.79 21.09
C ASN A 194 6.36 -15.14 21.55
N ARG A 195 6.45 -14.08 22.33
CA ARG A 195 5.29 -13.33 22.85
C ARG A 195 5.33 -11.88 22.40
N ALA A 196 4.16 -11.24 22.40
CA ALA A 196 4.04 -9.81 22.20
C ALA A 196 3.09 -9.21 23.23
N LEU A 197 3.29 -7.92 23.52
CA LEU A 197 2.32 -7.12 24.25
C LEU A 197 1.20 -6.72 23.29
N ILE A 198 -0.03 -7.09 23.63
CA ILE A 198 -1.24 -6.86 22.85
C ILE A 198 -2.14 -5.93 23.65
N PHE A 199 -2.84 -5.06 22.92
CA PHE A 199 -3.77 -4.11 23.47
C PHE A 199 -5.15 -4.35 22.84
N SER A 200 -6.22 -4.22 23.62
CA SER A 200 -7.57 -4.06 23.06
C SER A 200 -7.92 -2.58 22.93
N GLU A 201 -8.91 -2.27 22.09
CA GLU A 201 -9.45 -0.90 21.99
C GLU A 201 -10.09 -0.45 23.31
N THR A 202 -10.57 -1.39 24.12
CA THR A 202 -11.17 -1.16 25.44
C THR A 202 -10.15 -0.97 26.55
N GLY A 203 -8.85 -1.11 26.25
CA GLY A 203 -7.75 -0.86 27.21
C GLY A 203 -7.25 -2.10 27.94
N ASP A 204 -7.66 -3.31 27.54
CA ASP A 204 -7.09 -4.55 28.04
C ASP A 204 -5.67 -4.71 27.52
N VAL A 205 -4.77 -5.20 28.38
CA VAL A 205 -3.37 -5.40 28.04
C VAL A 205 -2.95 -6.81 28.41
N ALA A 206 -2.34 -7.54 27.46
CA ALA A 206 -1.89 -8.90 27.70
C ALA A 206 -0.58 -9.21 26.96
N ILE A 207 0.24 -10.07 27.55
CA ILE A 207 1.45 -10.63 26.93
C ILE A 207 1.14 -12.05 26.51
N GLN A 208 0.76 -12.22 25.25
CA GLN A 208 0.29 -13.49 24.72
C GLN A 208 1.29 -14.10 23.74
N PRO A 209 1.28 -15.42 23.58
CA PRO A 209 2.11 -16.07 22.57
C PRO A 209 1.63 -15.75 21.16
N GLN A 210 2.57 -15.64 20.25
CA GLN A 210 2.30 -15.52 18.82
C GLN A 210 2.00 -16.92 18.26
N SER A 211 0.78 -17.17 17.79
CA SER A 211 0.33 -18.52 17.43
C SER A 211 1.20 -19.18 16.36
N TRP A 212 1.69 -18.40 15.39
CA TRP A 212 2.59 -18.85 14.33
C TRP A 212 3.97 -19.31 14.84
N MET A 213 4.41 -18.87 16.02
CA MET A 213 5.65 -19.33 16.64
C MET A 213 5.48 -20.57 17.52
N LEU A 214 4.25 -20.94 17.88
CA LEU A 214 4.00 -22.07 18.78
C LEU A 214 4.27 -23.42 18.11
N SER A 215 4.88 -24.32 18.87
CA SER A 215 5.11 -25.73 18.51
C SER A 215 3.84 -26.56 18.66
N ASP A 216 3.12 -26.39 19.77
CA ASP A 216 1.76 -26.89 19.96
C ASP A 216 0.76 -25.74 19.85
N ARG A 217 -0.21 -25.96 18.98
CA ARG A 217 -1.20 -24.98 18.53
C ARG A 217 -2.61 -25.36 18.98
N SER A 218 -2.80 -26.49 19.63
CA SER A 218 -4.12 -26.99 20.06
C SER A 218 -4.79 -26.07 21.09
N GLY A 219 -4.00 -25.35 21.89
CA GLY A 219 -4.48 -24.40 22.90
C GLY A 219 -4.71 -22.97 22.40
N VAL A 220 -4.60 -22.72 21.09
CA VAL A 220 -4.86 -21.39 20.51
C VAL A 220 -6.38 -21.21 20.32
N PRO A 221 -7.00 -20.17 20.92
CA PRO A 221 -8.43 -19.92 20.78
C PRO A 221 -8.82 -19.59 19.34
N GLN A 222 -9.85 -20.27 18.84
CA GLN A 222 -10.58 -19.85 17.64
C GLN A 222 -11.67 -18.87 18.06
N VAL A 223 -11.59 -17.64 17.57
CA VAL A 223 -12.52 -16.55 17.91
C VAL A 223 -13.85 -16.72 17.18
N CYS A 224 -13.79 -16.99 15.87
CA CYS A 224 -14.97 -17.32 15.07
C CYS A 224 -14.60 -18.16 13.83
N THR A 225 -15.64 -18.78 13.26
CA THR A 225 -15.64 -19.27 11.89
C THR A 225 -16.43 -18.28 11.05
N LEU A 226 -15.87 -17.84 9.94
CA LEU A 226 -16.47 -16.90 9.00
C LEU A 226 -16.88 -17.67 7.73
N ASP A 227 -18.10 -17.45 7.27
CA ASP A 227 -18.61 -17.98 6.00
C ASP A 227 -19.10 -16.88 5.06
N VAL A 228 -19.68 -17.25 3.91
CA VAL A 228 -20.17 -16.28 2.91
C VAL A 228 -21.32 -15.42 3.44
N SER A 229 -22.07 -15.89 4.43
CA SER A 229 -23.20 -15.16 5.02
C SER A 229 -22.76 -14.04 5.96
N ASP A 230 -21.51 -14.07 6.43
CA ASP A 230 -20.93 -13.06 7.33
C ASP A 230 -20.45 -11.78 6.63
N LEU A 231 -20.62 -11.74 5.31
CA LEU A 231 -20.02 -10.79 4.39
C LEU A 231 -21.07 -9.80 3.84
N VAL A 232 -20.73 -8.50 3.75
CA VAL A 232 -21.72 -7.41 3.47
C VAL A 232 -22.31 -7.41 2.05
N ALA A 233 -21.54 -7.69 1.00
CA ALA A 233 -22.04 -7.74 -0.39
C ALA A 233 -21.08 -8.47 -1.35
N THR A 234 -21.58 -9.37 -2.21
CA THR A 234 -20.77 -10.17 -3.16
C THR A 234 -20.51 -9.39 -4.47
N PRO A 235 -19.26 -9.26 -4.97
CA PRO A 235 -18.03 -9.91 -4.53
C PRO A 235 -17.42 -9.20 -3.31
N VAL A 236 -17.31 -9.94 -2.20
CA VAL A 236 -17.14 -9.40 -0.84
C VAL A 236 -15.70 -9.30 -0.35
N ILE A 237 -14.75 -9.62 -1.23
CA ILE A 237 -13.33 -9.61 -0.94
C ILE A 237 -12.77 -8.46 -1.73
N SER A 238 -12.38 -7.40 -1.04
CA SER A 238 -11.80 -6.23 -1.68
C SER A 238 -10.45 -6.58 -2.29
N THR A 239 -9.68 -7.46 -1.64
CA THR A 239 -8.37 -7.93 -2.16
C THR A 239 -7.99 -9.28 -1.54
N TYR A 240 -7.60 -10.23 -2.38
CA TYR A 240 -6.76 -11.37 -2.00
C TYR A 240 -5.38 -11.14 -2.60
N ASN A 241 -4.34 -11.21 -1.75
CA ASN A 241 -2.97 -11.01 -2.20
C ASN A 241 -2.11 -12.19 -1.74
N HIS A 242 -1.63 -12.95 -2.72
CA HIS A 242 -0.58 -13.95 -2.58
C HIS A 242 0.66 -13.44 -3.31
N ASN A 243 1.72 -13.17 -2.56
CA ASN A 243 3.02 -12.90 -3.16
C ASN A 243 3.77 -14.25 -3.31
N PRO A 244 4.16 -14.68 -4.51
CA PRO A 244 4.81 -15.99 -4.69
C PRO A 244 6.34 -15.96 -4.48
N ILE A 245 6.93 -14.79 -4.21
CA ILE A 245 8.40 -14.62 -4.20
C ILE A 245 8.95 -14.82 -2.79
N ASN A 246 9.59 -15.97 -2.54
CA ASN A 246 10.32 -16.21 -1.32
C ASN A 246 11.41 -15.14 -1.11
N THR A 247 11.32 -14.41 0.00
CA THR A 247 12.25 -13.32 0.32
C THR A 247 13.47 -13.83 1.10
N VAL A 248 13.29 -14.83 1.96
CA VAL A 248 14.34 -15.32 2.87
C VAL A 248 14.82 -16.71 2.43
N GLY A 249 16.09 -16.85 2.08
CA GLY A 249 16.68 -18.14 1.71
C GLY A 249 17.06 -19.01 2.91
N ARG A 250 17.33 -18.38 4.07
CA ARG A 250 17.70 -19.09 5.31
C ARG A 250 17.49 -18.25 6.57
N VAL A 251 17.03 -18.91 7.62
CA VAL A 251 16.99 -18.43 9.01
C VAL A 251 18.04 -19.16 9.85
N ILE A 252 18.79 -18.40 10.65
CA ILE A 252 19.67 -18.95 11.70
C ILE A 252 19.12 -18.51 13.05
N ALA A 253 18.73 -19.47 13.90
CA ALA A 253 18.22 -19.20 15.24
C ALA A 253 19.26 -19.55 16.30
N TYR A 254 19.39 -18.68 17.30
CA TYR A 254 20.23 -18.87 18.47
C TYR A 254 19.38 -18.70 19.73
N GLY A 255 19.49 -19.66 20.63
CA GLY A 255 18.80 -19.60 21.91
C GLY A 255 19.54 -20.30 23.04
N ALA A 256 19.03 -20.14 24.25
CA ALA A 256 19.58 -20.82 25.41
C ALA A 256 18.49 -21.23 26.41
N SER A 257 18.69 -22.39 27.05
CA SER A 257 17.93 -22.81 28.23
C SER A 257 18.79 -22.62 29.48
N TYR A 258 18.22 -22.00 30.52
CA TYR A 258 18.88 -21.83 31.81
C TYR A 258 18.62 -23.05 32.69
N ASN A 259 19.65 -23.61 33.30
CA ASN A 259 19.50 -24.69 34.28
C ASN A 259 19.50 -24.13 35.70
N THR A 260 18.37 -24.27 36.39
CA THR A 260 18.16 -23.69 37.72
C THR A 260 18.93 -24.41 38.82
N THR A 261 19.30 -25.67 38.60
CA THR A 261 20.01 -26.49 39.59
C THR A 261 21.50 -26.16 39.64
N ASN A 262 22.14 -26.00 38.48
CA ASN A 262 23.59 -25.76 38.38
C ASN A 262 23.94 -24.34 37.92
N THR A 263 22.95 -23.47 37.69
CA THR A 263 23.12 -22.08 37.25
C THR A 263 23.87 -21.91 35.92
N SER A 264 23.88 -22.95 35.08
CA SER A 264 24.55 -22.93 33.76
C SER A 264 23.58 -22.64 32.61
N LEU A 265 24.13 -22.18 31.48
CA LEU A 265 23.39 -21.94 30.24
C LEU A 265 23.70 -23.04 29.23
N LEU A 266 22.65 -23.68 28.72
CA LEU A 266 22.73 -24.56 27.55
C LEU A 266 22.43 -23.73 26.30
N ALA A 267 23.48 -23.29 25.59
CA ALA A 267 23.34 -22.60 24.31
C ALA A 267 23.08 -23.58 23.17
N VAL A 268 22.12 -23.26 22.31
CA VAL A 268 21.73 -24.07 21.15
C VAL A 268 21.56 -23.21 19.91
N ARG A 269 21.77 -23.83 18.74
CA ARG A 269 21.63 -23.19 17.43
C ARG A 269 20.90 -24.12 16.47
N ALA A 270 20.00 -23.54 15.68
CA ALA A 270 19.33 -24.21 14.58
C ALA A 270 19.35 -23.36 13.30
N THR A 271 19.21 -24.03 12.17
CA THR A 271 19.06 -23.40 10.86
C THR A 271 17.84 -23.97 10.13
N SER A 272 17.06 -23.10 9.50
CA SER A 272 15.93 -23.45 8.63
C SER A 272 16.09 -22.73 7.27
N PRO A 273 15.93 -23.39 6.12
CA PRO A 273 15.66 -24.81 5.95
C PRO A 273 16.84 -25.68 6.42
N ALA A 274 16.59 -26.98 6.63
CA ALA A 274 17.61 -27.93 7.12
C ALA A 274 18.79 -28.14 6.14
N GLN A 275 18.58 -27.86 4.85
CA GLN A 275 19.51 -28.09 3.75
C GLN A 275 20.04 -26.77 3.15
N VAL A 276 20.48 -26.81 1.87
CA VAL A 276 20.96 -25.65 1.09
C VAL A 276 19.94 -24.50 1.19
N PRO A 277 20.38 -23.23 1.30
CA PRO A 277 19.48 -22.09 1.27
C PRO A 277 18.52 -22.17 0.09
N GLU A 278 17.25 -21.85 0.32
CA GLU A 278 16.24 -21.72 -0.74
C GLU A 278 16.44 -20.40 -1.53
N ILE A 279 15.62 -20.22 -2.56
CA ILE A 279 15.72 -19.17 -3.62
C ILE A 279 15.65 -17.70 -3.09
N GLY A 280 15.50 -17.47 -1.78
CA GLY A 280 15.48 -16.12 -1.22
C GLY A 280 16.85 -15.48 -1.01
N ASP A 281 17.00 -14.22 -1.42
CA ASP A 281 18.26 -13.47 -1.36
C ASP A 281 18.73 -13.13 0.06
N PHE A 282 17.81 -13.15 1.05
CA PHE A 282 18.11 -12.72 2.41
C PHE A 282 18.41 -13.88 3.36
N ASN A 283 19.42 -13.68 4.22
CA ASN A 283 19.60 -14.48 5.43
C ASN A 283 18.99 -13.73 6.62
N SER A 284 18.03 -14.34 7.30
CA SER A 284 17.43 -13.81 8.52
C SER A 284 18.03 -14.49 9.76
N VAL A 285 18.10 -13.75 10.88
CA VAL A 285 18.68 -14.24 12.12
C VAL A 285 17.70 -14.05 13.25
N LEU A 286 17.34 -15.14 13.92
CA LEU A 286 16.50 -15.16 15.12
C LEU A 286 17.41 -15.31 16.34
N ASN A 287 17.95 -14.18 16.81
CA ASN A 287 18.86 -14.14 17.95
C ASN A 287 18.15 -13.96 19.29
N GLY A 288 18.85 -14.29 20.38
CA GLY A 288 18.44 -13.97 21.74
C GLY A 288 17.22 -14.75 22.24
N GLN A 289 16.95 -15.93 21.68
CA GLN A 289 15.81 -16.73 22.08
C GLN A 289 16.02 -17.34 23.47
N VAL A 290 15.07 -17.12 24.37
CA VAL A 290 15.05 -17.74 25.69
C VAL A 290 14.14 -18.96 25.62
N LEU A 291 14.70 -20.11 25.97
CA LEU A 291 13.98 -21.37 26.02
C LEU A 291 13.48 -21.63 27.45
N PRO A 292 12.47 -22.49 27.65
CA PRO A 292 12.08 -22.93 28.99
C PRO A 292 13.29 -23.41 29.79
N HIS A 293 13.31 -23.15 31.09
CA HIS A 293 14.39 -23.59 31.97
C HIS A 293 14.41 -25.11 32.15
N ASP A 294 15.57 -25.65 32.51
CA ASP A 294 15.79 -27.08 32.80
C ASP A 294 15.43 -28.03 31.64
N LEU A 295 15.48 -27.55 30.39
CA LEU A 295 15.32 -28.42 29.23
C LEU A 295 16.52 -29.36 29.06
N SER A 296 16.23 -30.60 28.64
CA SER A 296 17.28 -31.50 28.17
C SER A 296 17.90 -30.98 26.87
N GLN A 297 19.09 -31.46 26.53
CA GLN A 297 19.76 -31.05 25.30
C GLN A 297 18.92 -31.33 24.05
N SER A 298 18.26 -32.48 23.97
CA SER A 298 17.39 -32.84 22.84
C SER A 298 16.16 -31.95 22.76
N ASP A 299 15.55 -31.61 23.89
CA ASP A 299 14.34 -30.79 23.92
C ASP A 299 14.65 -29.34 23.56
N ALA A 300 15.78 -28.81 24.06
CA ALA A 300 16.26 -27.48 23.70
C ALA A 300 16.55 -27.34 22.19
N PHE A 301 17.18 -28.37 21.58
CA PHE A 301 17.38 -28.40 20.13
C PHE A 301 16.05 -28.42 19.38
N THR A 302 15.12 -29.28 19.79
CA THR A 302 13.80 -29.43 19.13
C THR A 302 13.00 -28.13 19.20
N GLU A 303 13.00 -27.46 20.35
CA GLU A 303 12.33 -26.18 20.56
C GLU A 303 12.92 -25.07 19.67
N ILE A 304 14.25 -24.85 19.71
CA ILE A 304 14.87 -23.79 18.88
C ILE A 304 14.76 -24.08 17.38
N GLY A 305 14.80 -25.37 16.99
CA GLY A 305 14.57 -25.80 15.62
C GLY A 305 13.16 -25.46 15.15
N THR A 306 12.15 -25.76 15.98
CA THR A 306 10.76 -25.44 15.68
C THR A 306 10.55 -23.93 15.54
N ARG A 307 11.16 -23.11 16.40
CA ARG A 307 11.15 -21.64 16.26
C ARG A 307 11.81 -21.17 14.97
N ALA A 308 12.95 -21.75 14.61
CA ALA A 308 13.67 -21.42 13.37
C ALA A 308 12.81 -21.72 12.13
N GLY A 309 12.15 -22.89 12.11
CA GLY A 309 11.22 -23.28 11.06
C GLY A 309 10.02 -22.35 10.98
N ASN A 310 9.37 -22.07 12.11
CA ASN A 310 8.21 -21.19 12.18
C ASN A 310 8.55 -19.76 11.73
N HIS A 311 9.66 -19.20 12.20
CA HIS A 311 10.14 -17.88 11.77
C HIS A 311 10.50 -17.86 10.29
N TYR A 312 11.11 -18.94 9.77
CA TYR A 312 11.39 -19.07 8.34
C TYR A 312 10.13 -18.97 7.50
N THR A 313 9.08 -19.75 7.81
CA THR A 313 7.82 -19.68 7.05
C THR A 313 7.10 -18.34 7.25
N ARG A 314 7.18 -17.71 8.42
CA ARG A 314 6.60 -16.37 8.65
C ARG A 314 7.32 -15.26 7.88
N GLN A 315 8.60 -15.43 7.57
CA GLN A 315 9.34 -14.44 6.78
C GLN A 315 9.14 -14.63 5.27
N GLN A 316 8.60 -15.76 4.84
CA GLN A 316 8.13 -15.92 3.46
C GLN A 316 6.89 -15.09 3.22
N PRO A 317 6.53 -14.84 1.96
CA PRO A 317 5.23 -14.30 1.63
C PRO A 317 4.08 -15.08 2.28
N ILE A 318 3.08 -14.33 2.71
CA ILE A 318 1.91 -14.87 3.41
C ILE A 318 0.68 -14.42 2.65
N ASP A 319 -0.28 -15.34 2.50
CA ASP A 319 -1.59 -15.00 1.98
C ASP A 319 -2.24 -13.94 2.88
N SER A 320 -2.69 -12.85 2.26
CA SER A 320 -3.45 -11.79 2.93
C SER A 320 -4.81 -11.64 2.28
N LEU A 321 -5.81 -11.40 3.12
CA LEU A 321 -7.21 -11.29 2.76
C LEU A 321 -7.79 -10.02 3.38
N SER A 322 -8.32 -9.12 2.54
CA SER A 322 -9.04 -7.93 2.98
C SER A 322 -10.53 -8.09 2.69
N VAL A 323 -11.36 -7.93 3.72
CA VAL A 323 -12.81 -8.19 3.67
C VAL A 323 -13.60 -7.12 4.41
N GLU A 324 -14.85 -6.92 4.00
CA GLU A 324 -15.84 -6.14 4.73
C GLU A 324 -16.85 -7.08 5.41
N LEU A 325 -16.95 -6.99 6.73
CA LEU A 325 -17.76 -7.84 7.60
C LEU A 325 -19.07 -7.16 7.98
N LEU A 326 -20.10 -7.97 8.27
CA LEU A 326 -21.38 -7.46 8.78
C LEU A 326 -21.20 -6.67 10.09
N PRO A 327 -22.07 -5.67 10.36
CA PRO A 327 -21.97 -4.79 11.55
C PRO A 327 -21.87 -5.54 12.90
N GLY A 328 -22.35 -6.78 12.99
CA GLY A 328 -22.26 -7.61 14.20
C GLY A 328 -20.82 -7.98 14.60
N TYR A 329 -19.85 -7.86 13.69
CA TYR A 329 -18.44 -8.18 13.93
C TYR A 329 -17.63 -7.01 14.54
N TYR A 330 -18.29 -5.94 15.00
CA TYR A 330 -17.61 -4.79 15.59
C TYR A 330 -16.76 -5.11 16.85
N PRO A 331 -17.01 -6.17 17.66
CA PRO A 331 -16.16 -6.48 18.81
C PRO A 331 -14.81 -7.13 18.45
N LEU A 332 -14.59 -7.48 17.17
CA LEU A 332 -13.34 -8.11 16.75
C LEU A 332 -12.15 -7.22 17.07
N THR A 333 -11.08 -7.84 17.55
CA THR A 333 -9.84 -7.17 17.96
C THR A 333 -8.64 -7.92 17.34
N PRO A 334 -7.70 -7.23 16.67
CA PRO A 334 -6.49 -7.83 16.13
C PRO A 334 -5.66 -8.47 17.24
N SER A 335 -5.21 -9.70 17.02
CA SER A 335 -4.32 -10.39 17.95
C SER A 335 -3.48 -11.44 17.22
N PRO A 336 -2.15 -11.46 17.42
CA PRO A 336 -1.30 -12.51 16.88
C PRO A 336 -1.45 -13.84 17.64
N TYR A 337 -2.25 -13.89 18.71
CA TYR A 337 -2.55 -15.12 19.45
C TYR A 337 -3.79 -15.82 18.90
N TRP A 338 -4.83 -15.09 18.49
CA TRP A 338 -6.12 -15.65 18.13
C TRP A 338 -6.20 -16.19 16.70
N ARG A 339 -7.12 -17.14 16.50
CA ARG A 339 -7.42 -17.73 15.19
C ARG A 339 -8.81 -17.37 14.68
N TYR A 340 -8.85 -17.22 13.37
CA TYR A 340 -10.04 -17.05 12.56
C TYR A 340 -10.04 -18.14 11.49
N VAL A 341 -11.16 -18.82 11.30
CA VAL A 341 -11.29 -19.87 10.28
C VAL A 341 -12.25 -19.38 9.22
N TRP A 342 -11.87 -19.55 7.96
CA TRP A 342 -12.74 -19.24 6.82
C TRP A 342 -13.29 -20.54 6.22
N ASP A 343 -14.61 -20.69 6.22
CA ASP A 343 -15.32 -21.82 5.63
C ASP A 343 -15.98 -21.39 4.32
N ILE A 344 -15.16 -21.02 3.35
CA ILE A 344 -15.60 -20.57 2.03
C ILE A 344 -14.97 -21.47 0.98
N ALA A 345 -15.81 -22.29 0.35
CA ALA A 345 -15.44 -23.01 -0.84
C ALA A 345 -15.32 -22.03 -2.01
N ASP A 346 -14.19 -22.08 -2.73
CA ASP A 346 -13.95 -21.33 -3.97
C ASP A 346 -13.90 -19.80 -3.80
N LEU A 347 -13.05 -19.35 -2.86
CA LEU A 347 -12.68 -17.96 -2.65
C LEU A 347 -11.88 -17.44 -3.86
N LEU A 348 -12.53 -16.80 -4.84
CA LEU A 348 -11.87 -16.26 -6.05
C LEU A 348 -11.05 -17.31 -6.84
N GLY A 349 -11.47 -18.57 -6.88
CA GLY A 349 -10.71 -19.66 -7.51
C GLY A 349 -9.76 -20.41 -6.57
N TYR A 350 -9.73 -20.08 -5.27
CA TYR A 350 -8.93 -20.74 -4.24
C TYR A 350 -9.81 -21.41 -3.19
N ASP A 351 -9.52 -22.68 -2.86
CA ASP A 351 -10.14 -23.37 -1.74
C ASP A 351 -9.43 -22.97 -0.43
N ALA A 352 -9.98 -22.00 0.27
CA ALA A 352 -9.48 -21.52 1.57
C ALA A 352 -10.06 -22.31 2.77
N THR A 353 -10.85 -23.36 2.50
CA THR A 353 -11.56 -24.13 3.53
C THR A 353 -10.58 -24.75 4.52
N GLY A 354 -10.81 -24.50 5.81
CA GLY A 354 -10.03 -25.08 6.91
C GLY A 354 -8.65 -24.43 7.12
N TRP A 355 -8.37 -23.29 6.48
CA TRP A 355 -7.17 -22.53 6.76
C TRP A 355 -7.35 -21.69 8.03
N ASN A 356 -6.27 -21.57 8.81
CA ASN A 356 -6.23 -20.68 9.96
C ASN A 356 -5.69 -19.32 9.55
N TRP A 357 -6.33 -18.27 10.06
CA TRP A 357 -6.02 -16.88 9.76
C TRP A 357 -5.89 -16.08 11.05
N GLN A 358 -5.15 -14.97 10.99
CA GLN A 358 -4.95 -14.02 12.07
C GLN A 358 -5.44 -12.65 11.59
N LEU A 359 -6.30 -11.99 12.36
CA LEU A 359 -6.69 -10.61 12.08
C LEU A 359 -5.52 -9.68 12.40
N SER A 360 -4.88 -9.11 11.37
CA SER A 360 -3.72 -8.21 11.50
C SER A 360 -4.09 -6.77 11.74
N SER A 361 -5.17 -6.33 11.10
CA SER A 361 -5.71 -5.00 11.26
C SER A 361 -7.23 -5.00 11.08
N ILE A 362 -7.89 -4.05 11.74
CA ILE A 362 -9.31 -3.79 11.59
C ILE A 362 -9.56 -2.29 11.58
N THR A 363 -10.42 -1.85 10.66
CA THR A 363 -10.95 -0.50 10.61
C THR A 363 -12.45 -0.58 10.86
N LYS A 364 -12.92 0.20 11.84
CA LYS A 364 -14.33 0.32 12.20
C LYS A 364 -14.75 1.76 11.94
N TYR A 365 -15.68 1.97 11.03
CA TYR A 365 -16.20 3.28 10.66
C TYR A 365 -17.70 3.32 10.87
N PHE A 366 -18.23 4.35 11.53
CA PHE A 366 -19.67 4.49 11.68
C PHE A 366 -20.25 5.32 10.53
N ASP A 367 -21.02 4.66 9.65
CA ASP A 367 -21.74 5.33 8.57
C ASP A 367 -23.06 5.91 9.09
N GLN A 368 -23.13 7.23 9.14
CA GLN A 368 -24.31 7.95 9.60
C GLN A 368 -25.51 7.86 8.67
N GLN A 369 -25.29 7.70 7.35
CA GLN A 369 -26.37 7.58 6.38
C GLN A 369 -27.06 6.22 6.51
N LEU A 370 -26.27 5.18 6.76
CA LEU A 370 -26.77 3.81 6.95
C LEU A 370 -27.13 3.51 8.41
N GLY A 371 -26.71 4.36 9.36
CA GLY A 371 -26.94 4.18 10.80
C GLY A 371 -26.28 2.91 11.34
N ARG A 372 -25.14 2.49 10.78
CA ARG A 372 -24.48 1.22 11.14
C ARG A 372 -22.96 1.32 11.04
N TRP A 373 -22.27 0.43 11.74
CA TRP A 373 -20.82 0.24 11.59
C TRP A 373 -20.49 -0.50 10.30
N ILE A 374 -19.50 0.02 9.59
CA ILE A 374 -18.77 -0.64 8.51
C ILE A 374 -17.48 -1.18 9.10
N ILE A 375 -17.22 -2.46 8.90
CA ILE A 375 -16.08 -3.16 9.51
C ILE A 375 -15.25 -3.75 8.39
N SER A 376 -14.01 -3.29 8.26
CA SER A 376 -13.05 -3.81 7.29
C SER A 376 -11.91 -4.47 8.03
N GLY A 377 -11.66 -5.75 7.76
CA GLY A 377 -10.62 -6.54 8.41
C GLY A 377 -9.58 -7.03 7.41
N GLU A 378 -8.32 -7.00 7.82
CA GLU A 378 -7.20 -7.63 7.11
C GLU A 378 -6.77 -8.88 7.87
N PHE A 379 -6.76 -10.01 7.16
CA PHE A 379 -6.42 -11.32 7.69
C PHE A 379 -5.14 -11.81 7.03
N LEU A 380 -4.20 -12.27 7.84
CA LEU A 380 -2.98 -12.96 7.39
C LEU A 380 -3.12 -14.45 7.67
N ARG A 381 -2.79 -15.27 6.68
CA ARG A 381 -2.78 -16.72 6.89
C ARG A 381 -1.76 -17.09 7.95
N GLU A 382 -2.17 -17.96 8.87
CA GLU A 382 -1.25 -18.52 9.85
C GLU A 382 -0.31 -19.49 9.15
N THR A 383 0.99 -19.27 9.29
CA THR A 383 2.02 -20.13 8.70
C THR A 383 2.54 -21.15 9.71
N GLN A 384 3.06 -22.28 9.22
CA GLN A 384 3.73 -23.29 10.04
C GLN A 384 5.10 -23.67 9.45
N GLY A 385 6.09 -23.75 10.33
CA GLY A 385 7.47 -24.11 10.02
C GLY A 385 7.65 -25.54 9.55
N GLY A 386 8.52 -25.71 8.54
CA GLY A 386 8.98 -27.02 8.06
C GLY A 386 10.28 -27.50 8.71
N THR A 387 11.07 -28.27 7.95
CA THR A 387 12.29 -28.94 8.44
C THR A 387 13.41 -27.98 8.86
N TYR A 388 14.15 -28.36 9.92
CA TYR A 388 15.30 -27.64 10.44
C TYR A 388 16.49 -28.58 10.70
N ARG A 389 17.70 -28.01 10.81
CA ARG A 389 18.92 -28.75 11.17
C ARG A 389 19.56 -28.15 12.43
N PHE A 390 20.09 -29.02 13.27
CA PHE A 390 20.82 -28.64 14.47
C PHE A 390 22.32 -28.48 14.21
N LEU A 391 22.92 -27.49 14.87
CA LEU A 391 24.36 -27.35 14.96
C LEU A 391 24.69 -27.16 16.44
N ALA A 392 25.35 -28.16 17.05
CA ALA A 392 25.91 -27.98 18.38
C ALA A 392 26.96 -26.86 18.29
N THR A 393 26.73 -25.78 19.05
CA THR A 393 27.67 -24.68 19.16
C THR A 393 28.37 -24.81 20.50
N VAL A 394 29.70 -24.81 20.49
CA VAL A 394 30.47 -24.47 21.69
C VAL A 394 30.17 -22.99 21.94
N PRO A 395 29.78 -22.59 23.16
CA PRO A 395 29.52 -21.18 23.44
C PRO A 395 30.76 -20.38 23.02
N PRO A 396 30.61 -19.29 22.23
CA PRO A 396 31.73 -18.39 21.99
C PRO A 396 32.27 -17.93 23.35
N GLU A 397 33.60 -17.98 23.53
CA GLU A 397 34.26 -17.44 24.71
C GLU A 397 33.69 -16.07 25.03
N ALA A 398 33.36 -15.88 26.31
CA ALA A 398 32.64 -14.73 26.85
C ALA A 398 33.03 -13.42 26.14
N GLN A 399 32.06 -12.84 25.43
CA GLN A 399 32.13 -11.42 25.04
C GLN A 399 32.31 -10.57 26.31
N PRO A 400 33.05 -9.46 26.21
CA PRO A 400 33.65 -8.77 27.34
C PRO A 400 32.62 -8.45 28.40
N GLU A 401 33.01 -8.61 29.66
CA GLU A 401 32.28 -8.08 30.80
C GLU A 401 31.88 -6.64 30.46
N TYR A 402 30.59 -6.41 30.21
CA TYR A 402 30.03 -5.09 30.33
C TYR A 402 30.27 -4.70 31.78
N THR A 403 31.33 -3.93 32.00
CA THR A 403 31.47 -3.14 33.21
C THR A 403 30.20 -2.34 33.29
N ASN A 404 29.38 -2.59 34.33
CA ASN A 404 28.25 -1.73 34.63
C ASN A 404 28.80 -0.30 34.53
N PRO A 405 28.30 0.56 33.62
CA PRO A 405 28.62 1.97 33.74
C PRO A 405 28.24 2.31 35.18
N VAL A 406 29.20 2.84 35.94
CA VAL A 406 28.90 3.42 37.24
C VAL A 406 27.81 4.42 36.93
N MET A 407 26.56 4.06 37.24
CA MET A 407 25.46 4.96 37.00
C MET A 407 25.86 6.22 37.78
N PRO A 408 25.97 7.40 37.15
CA PRO A 408 26.06 8.61 37.92
C PRO A 408 24.90 8.53 38.90
N THR A 409 25.13 8.85 40.17
CA THR A 409 24.07 8.95 41.17
C THR A 409 23.04 9.91 40.61
N MET A 410 22.06 9.39 39.88
CA MET A 410 20.95 10.16 39.41
C MET A 410 20.19 10.52 40.68
N PRO A 411 19.85 11.79 40.90
CA PRO A 411 18.87 12.11 41.92
C PRO A 411 17.66 11.21 41.65
N PRO A 412 17.08 10.55 42.66
CA PRO A 412 15.93 9.68 42.48
C PRO A 412 14.81 10.55 41.92
N TYR A 413 14.64 10.47 40.60
CA TYR A 413 13.70 11.25 39.79
C TYR A 413 14.01 12.78 39.75
N PRO A 414 13.74 13.50 38.64
CA PRO A 414 13.23 14.85 38.81
C PRO A 414 11.97 14.68 39.66
N LEU A 415 12.00 15.18 40.90
CA LEU A 415 10.89 15.18 41.86
C LEU A 415 9.58 14.71 41.22
N LEU A 416 9.26 13.41 41.34
CA LEU A 416 7.85 13.03 41.36
C LEU A 416 7.21 14.02 42.33
N ALA A 417 6.16 14.71 41.88
CA ALA A 417 5.58 15.83 42.61
C ALA A 417 5.55 15.49 44.11
N PRO A 418 6.14 16.34 44.97
CA PRO A 418 6.18 16.06 46.40
C PRO A 418 4.74 15.87 46.87
N ASP A 419 4.42 14.67 47.34
CA ASP A 419 3.19 14.32 48.03
C ASP A 419 1.89 14.86 47.37
N PRO A 420 1.08 14.02 46.68
CA PRO A 420 -0.21 14.47 46.14
C PRO A 420 -1.21 14.97 47.20
N GLY A 421 -0.87 14.93 48.49
CA GLY A 421 -1.61 15.57 49.57
C GLY A 421 -1.38 17.08 49.76
N VAL A 422 -0.47 17.74 49.03
CA VAL A 422 -0.08 19.14 49.37
C VAL A 422 -0.64 20.23 48.44
N PHE A 423 -1.17 19.92 47.26
CA PHE A 423 -1.80 20.96 46.42
C PHE A 423 -3.07 20.44 45.75
N VAL A 424 -4.19 20.57 46.45
CA VAL A 424 -5.50 20.72 45.82
C VAL A 424 -5.79 22.22 45.89
N PRO A 425 -6.01 22.92 44.76
CA PRO A 425 -6.44 24.32 44.77
C PRO A 425 -7.67 24.44 45.65
N ASP A 426 -7.68 25.36 46.61
CA ASP A 426 -8.88 25.68 47.37
C ASP A 426 -9.86 26.35 46.40
N PRO A 427 -10.95 25.69 45.98
CA PRO A 427 -11.88 26.27 45.00
C PRO A 427 -12.55 27.54 45.53
N ASP A 428 -12.50 27.79 46.84
CA ASP A 428 -13.10 28.96 47.47
C ASP A 428 -12.11 30.14 47.59
N ASN A 429 -10.80 29.96 47.35
CA ASN A 429 -9.80 31.02 47.50
C ASN A 429 -8.51 30.79 46.65
N PRO A 430 -8.57 30.96 45.32
CA PRO A 430 -7.40 30.80 44.46
C PRO A 430 -6.34 31.87 44.75
N ASP A 431 -5.09 31.47 44.90
CA ASP A 431 -3.96 32.39 45.15
C ASP A 431 -3.03 32.53 43.92
N ASP A 432 -2.02 33.39 44.04
CA ASP A 432 -1.11 33.71 42.93
C ASP A 432 -0.27 32.50 42.45
N LEU A 433 -0.27 31.36 43.17
CA LEU A 433 0.35 30.10 42.73
C LEU A 433 -0.57 29.26 41.84
N ASP A 434 -1.87 29.58 41.76
CA ASP A 434 -2.86 28.93 40.89
C ASP A 434 -2.91 29.55 39.47
N GLN A 435 -2.12 30.59 39.20
CA GLN A 435 -1.99 31.14 37.84
C GLN A 435 -0.97 30.35 37.02
N PRO A 436 -1.24 30.09 35.72
CA PRO A 436 -0.27 29.45 34.84
C PRO A 436 1.02 30.27 34.80
N ILE A 437 2.16 29.61 35.03
CA ILE A 437 3.49 30.23 34.97
C ILE A 437 3.73 30.71 33.54
N VAL A 438 3.50 32.00 33.29
CA VAL A 438 3.94 32.65 32.05
C VAL A 438 5.45 32.85 32.15
N PRO A 439 6.28 32.31 31.23
CA PRO A 439 7.71 32.54 31.25
C PRO A 439 8.00 34.04 31.14
N PRO A 440 8.78 34.64 32.06
CA PRO A 440 9.09 36.06 31.99
C PRO A 440 10.04 36.31 30.82
N GLY A 441 9.56 36.97 29.77
CA GLY A 441 10.42 37.67 28.81
C GLY A 441 10.39 37.26 27.34
N SER A 442 9.31 36.67 26.81
CA SER A 442 9.14 36.66 25.34
C SER A 442 8.48 37.98 24.90
N PRO A 443 9.15 38.83 24.10
CA PRO A 443 8.58 40.08 23.65
C PRO A 443 7.38 39.78 22.75
N THR A 444 6.20 40.25 23.15
CA THR A 444 5.03 40.36 22.28
C THR A 444 5.46 41.08 21.00
N PRO A 445 5.41 40.45 19.81
CA PRO A 445 5.46 41.20 18.58
C PRO A 445 4.17 42.01 18.57
N ASN A 446 4.29 43.33 18.72
CA ASN A 446 3.22 44.25 18.37
C ASN A 446 2.79 43.91 16.94
N LYS A 447 1.65 43.23 16.82
CA LYS A 447 0.93 43.08 15.56
C LYS A 447 0.65 44.51 15.07
N PRO A 448 1.14 44.94 13.90
CA PRO A 448 0.66 46.19 13.32
C PRO A 448 -0.85 46.03 13.09
N PRO A 449 -1.67 47.05 13.37
CA PRO A 449 -3.07 46.99 13.03
C PRO A 449 -3.16 46.93 11.51
N VAL A 450 -3.63 45.80 10.96
CA VAL A 450 -4.08 45.75 9.57
C VAL A 450 -5.44 46.45 9.56
N PRO A 451 -5.58 47.63 8.93
CA PRO A 451 -6.86 48.33 8.85
C PRO A 451 -7.84 47.53 8.00
N GLY A 452 -9.11 47.57 8.39
CA GLY A 452 -10.18 46.74 7.84
C GLY A 452 -10.26 46.67 6.31
N SER A 453 -10.45 45.45 5.82
CA SER A 453 -10.90 45.08 4.48
C SER A 453 -11.44 43.63 4.57
N PRO A 454 -12.48 43.24 3.80
CA PRO A 454 -13.09 41.90 3.86
C PRO A 454 -12.04 40.79 3.78
N THR A 455 -12.29 39.70 4.52
CA THR A 455 -11.47 38.48 4.54
C THR A 455 -11.07 38.08 3.12
N PRO A 456 -9.77 38.12 2.75
CA PRO A 456 -9.35 37.78 1.40
C PRO A 456 -9.66 36.32 1.12
N GLU A 457 -10.33 36.02 0.02
CA GLU A 457 -10.40 34.65 -0.51
C GLU A 457 -9.00 34.27 -0.99
N GLN A 458 -8.56 33.03 -0.75
CA GLN A 458 -7.19 32.57 -1.03
C GLN A 458 -7.19 31.25 -1.79
N GLN A 459 -6.29 31.14 -2.76
CA GLN A 459 -6.02 29.91 -3.49
C GLN A 459 -4.50 29.71 -3.64
N ALA A 460 -4.01 28.48 -3.46
CA ALA A 460 -2.58 28.17 -3.53
C ALA A 460 -2.31 26.99 -4.46
N VAL A 461 -1.26 27.10 -5.27
CA VAL A 461 -0.75 26.01 -6.12
C VAL A 461 0.77 25.96 -5.98
N GLY A 462 1.26 24.94 -5.27
CA GLY A 462 2.70 24.82 -4.96
C GLY A 462 3.20 25.98 -4.10
N ASP A 463 4.30 26.61 -4.52
CA ASP A 463 4.97 27.69 -3.77
C ASP A 463 4.33 29.09 -3.96
N ILE A 464 3.29 29.20 -4.78
CA ILE A 464 2.63 30.48 -5.13
C ILE A 464 1.20 30.48 -4.61
N GLY A 465 0.89 31.44 -3.72
CA GLY A 465 -0.48 31.72 -3.30
C GLY A 465 -1.00 33.01 -3.93
N VAL A 466 -2.31 33.12 -4.11
CA VAL A 466 -2.98 34.37 -4.46
C VAL A 466 -4.13 34.60 -3.49
N GLY A 467 -4.29 35.84 -3.04
CA GLY A 467 -5.46 36.27 -2.29
C GLY A 467 -6.12 37.47 -2.95
N TRP A 468 -7.44 37.59 -2.93
CA TRP A 468 -8.15 38.73 -3.51
C TRP A 468 -9.27 39.25 -2.62
N SER A 469 -9.72 40.45 -2.95
CA SER A 469 -10.88 41.14 -2.39
C SER A 469 -11.63 41.79 -3.55
N SER A 470 -12.80 42.39 -3.28
CA SER A 470 -13.61 43.08 -4.30
C SER A 470 -12.85 44.14 -5.11
N ASN A 471 -11.74 44.68 -4.58
CA ASN A 471 -11.03 45.81 -5.16
C ASN A 471 -9.54 45.54 -5.43
N ALA A 472 -9.01 44.39 -5.02
CA ALA A 472 -7.59 44.12 -5.13
C ALA A 472 -7.23 42.63 -5.19
N VAL A 473 -6.17 42.31 -5.93
CA VAL A 473 -5.54 40.97 -6.00
C VAL A 473 -4.10 41.06 -5.50
N TYR A 474 -3.70 40.10 -4.65
CA TYR A 474 -2.39 40.02 -4.02
C TYR A 474 -1.72 38.69 -4.33
N LEU A 475 -0.49 38.72 -4.82
CA LEU A 475 0.38 37.56 -4.91
C LEU A 475 1.07 37.33 -3.56
N ILE A 476 1.05 36.09 -3.09
CA ILE A 476 1.66 35.66 -1.82
C ILE A 476 2.88 34.81 -2.18
N ASP A 477 4.07 35.37 -2.04
CA ASP A 477 5.33 34.71 -2.40
C ASP A 477 5.97 34.04 -1.17
N LYS A 478 6.14 32.72 -1.25
CA LYS A 478 6.83 31.79 -0.34
C LYS A 478 6.50 31.85 1.16
N ILE A 479 5.88 30.78 1.68
CA ILE A 479 5.90 30.41 3.11
C ILE A 479 7.30 29.83 3.41
N SER A 480 8.31 30.68 3.66
CA SER A 480 9.53 30.21 4.29
C SER A 480 9.26 30.01 5.79
N THR A 481 9.76 28.93 6.37
CA THR A 481 9.51 28.44 7.74
C THR A 481 9.88 29.41 8.87
N THR A 482 10.28 30.64 8.55
CA THR A 482 10.63 31.68 9.52
C THR A 482 10.25 33.07 8.96
N ASN A 483 9.16 33.63 9.48
CA ASN A 483 8.64 35.01 9.36
C ASN A 483 7.86 35.43 8.09
N GLN A 484 6.57 35.75 8.33
CA GLN A 484 5.58 36.58 7.59
C GLN A 484 5.55 36.49 6.04
N PRO A 485 4.40 36.15 5.42
CA PRO A 485 4.26 36.09 3.96
C PRO A 485 4.44 37.47 3.31
N ILE A 486 5.21 37.55 2.23
CA ILE A 486 5.35 38.78 1.44
C ILE A 486 4.17 38.84 0.45
N THR A 487 3.29 39.82 0.64
CA THR A 487 2.15 40.07 -0.27
C THR A 487 2.48 41.21 -1.24
N THR A 488 2.42 40.94 -2.55
CA THR A 488 2.57 41.95 -3.60
C THR A 488 1.21 42.25 -4.21
N ASN A 489 0.76 43.51 -4.21
CA ASN A 489 -0.48 43.90 -4.91
C ASN A 489 -0.25 43.81 -6.41
N ILE A 490 -1.01 42.95 -7.08
CA ILE A 490 -0.94 42.67 -8.52
C ILE A 490 -2.27 42.96 -9.21
N THR A 491 -3.13 43.79 -8.61
CA THR A 491 -4.43 44.16 -9.17
C THR A 491 -4.24 44.67 -10.62
N PRO A 492 -5.00 44.16 -11.60
CA PRO A 492 -4.89 44.65 -12.97
C PRO A 492 -5.06 46.17 -13.00
N HIS A 493 -4.09 46.89 -13.59
CA HIS A 493 -3.98 48.35 -13.49
C HIS A 493 -5.12 49.13 -14.20
N GLN A 494 -6.09 48.40 -14.78
CA GLN A 494 -7.23 48.90 -15.54
C GLN A 494 -8.60 48.55 -14.90
N VAL A 495 -8.63 48.00 -13.66
CA VAL A 495 -9.89 47.77 -12.92
C VAL A 495 -10.61 49.11 -12.80
N GLY A 496 -11.66 49.26 -13.60
CA GLY A 496 -12.38 50.51 -13.80
C GLY A 496 -13.71 50.41 -13.11
N SER A 497 -13.80 50.86 -11.85
CA SER A 497 -15.02 50.83 -11.01
C SER A 497 -15.73 49.47 -10.83
N GLY A 498 -15.26 48.39 -11.46
CA GLY A 498 -15.84 47.06 -11.35
C GLY A 498 -15.41 46.34 -10.07
N THR A 499 -16.21 45.34 -9.70
CA THR A 499 -15.95 44.46 -8.56
C THR A 499 -15.24 43.21 -9.05
N ILE A 500 -14.11 42.87 -8.42
CA ILE A 500 -13.44 41.59 -8.60
C ILE A 500 -14.25 40.53 -7.87
N TYR A 501 -14.69 39.51 -8.60
CA TYR A 501 -15.51 38.44 -8.02
C TYR A 501 -14.71 37.18 -7.72
N ASP A 502 -13.76 36.82 -8.59
CA ASP A 502 -13.03 35.57 -8.47
C ASP A 502 -11.68 35.62 -9.18
N VAL A 503 -10.77 34.77 -8.71
CA VAL A 503 -9.41 34.65 -9.23
C VAL A 503 -9.01 33.18 -9.23
N ASP A 504 -8.42 32.70 -10.33
CA ASP A 504 -7.93 31.33 -10.43
C ASP A 504 -6.52 31.24 -11.02
N ILE A 505 -5.77 30.22 -10.61
CA ILE A 505 -4.41 29.92 -11.09
C ILE A 505 -4.43 28.60 -11.83
N ASN A 506 -4.02 28.62 -13.11
CA ASN A 506 -3.82 27.37 -13.83
C ASN A 506 -2.55 26.68 -13.33
N PRO A 507 -2.63 25.46 -12.77
CA PRO A 507 -1.47 24.78 -12.19
C PRO A 507 -0.43 24.33 -13.22
N ALA A 508 -0.84 24.12 -14.47
CA ALA A 508 0.05 23.70 -15.55
C ALA A 508 0.77 24.89 -16.19
N SER A 509 0.04 25.97 -16.51
CA SER A 509 0.63 27.14 -17.19
C SER A 509 1.09 28.25 -16.24
N ARG A 510 0.73 28.20 -14.95
CA ARG A 510 0.99 29.25 -13.95
C ARG A 510 0.47 30.63 -14.35
N HIS A 511 -0.53 30.69 -15.24
CA HIS A 511 -1.22 31.94 -15.52
C HIS A 511 -2.24 32.24 -14.43
N LEU A 512 -2.35 33.52 -14.09
CA LEU A 512 -3.40 34.03 -13.22
C LEU A 512 -4.55 34.56 -14.05
N TYR A 513 -5.77 34.19 -13.68
CA TYR A 513 -7.01 34.67 -14.28
C TYR A 513 -7.80 35.45 -13.23
N VAL A 514 -8.24 36.66 -13.57
CA VAL A 514 -9.04 37.53 -12.68
C VAL A 514 -10.33 37.89 -13.41
N ILE A 515 -11.48 37.75 -12.75
CA ILE A 515 -12.76 38.22 -13.29
C ILE A 515 -13.28 39.44 -12.53
N GLU A 516 -13.62 40.48 -13.29
CA GLU A 516 -14.20 41.73 -12.82
C GLU A 516 -15.55 41.93 -13.51
N SER A 517 -16.56 42.45 -12.83
CA SER A 517 -17.82 42.88 -13.46
C SER A 517 -18.24 44.26 -12.94
N ASP A 518 -18.82 45.10 -13.81
CA ASP A 518 -19.34 46.42 -13.43
C ASP A 518 -20.68 46.37 -12.69
N GLY A 519 -21.31 45.19 -12.61
CA GLY A 519 -22.64 45.02 -12.00
C GLY A 519 -23.75 45.84 -12.67
N GLY A 520 -23.51 46.34 -13.88
CA GLY A 520 -24.47 47.11 -14.67
C GLY A 520 -25.61 46.27 -15.23
N SER A 521 -26.55 46.89 -15.94
CA SER A 521 -27.57 46.18 -16.71
C SER A 521 -27.62 46.76 -18.13
N PRO A 522 -27.15 46.04 -19.16
CA PRO A 522 -26.55 44.70 -19.09
C PRO A 522 -25.17 44.74 -18.43
N ALA A 523 -24.89 43.77 -17.56
CA ALA A 523 -23.59 43.67 -16.90
C ALA A 523 -22.52 43.35 -17.95
N THR A 524 -21.38 44.01 -17.81
CA THR A 524 -20.19 43.71 -18.60
C THR A 524 -19.14 43.14 -17.66
N SER A 525 -18.63 41.96 -18.02
CA SER A 525 -17.55 41.31 -17.29
C SER A 525 -16.24 41.41 -18.08
N TRP A 526 -15.13 41.51 -17.37
CA TRP A 526 -13.79 41.50 -17.90
C TRP A 526 -12.99 40.37 -17.30
N VAL A 527 -12.32 39.61 -18.16
CA VAL A 527 -11.36 38.59 -17.74
C VAL A 527 -9.97 39.10 -18.05
N TYR A 528 -9.10 39.07 -17.04
CA TYR A 528 -7.70 39.40 -17.15
C TYR A 528 -6.86 38.13 -17.03
N ARG A 529 -5.85 37.98 -17.88
CA ARG A 529 -4.85 36.91 -17.81
C ARG A 529 -3.45 37.50 -17.79
N THR A 530 -2.53 36.94 -17.01
CA THR A 530 -1.11 37.33 -17.08
C THR A 530 -0.48 37.04 -18.46
N ASN A 531 0.37 37.95 -18.96
CA ASN A 531 0.98 37.94 -20.29
C ASN A 531 1.82 36.67 -20.55
N ALA A 532 2.49 36.16 -19.52
CA ALA A 532 3.30 34.95 -19.55
C ALA A 532 3.33 34.32 -18.15
N PRO A 533 3.71 33.03 -18.02
CA PRO A 533 3.87 32.39 -16.71
C PRO A 533 4.83 33.21 -15.83
N GLY A 534 4.35 33.70 -14.69
CA GLY A 534 5.16 34.48 -13.74
C GLY A 534 5.44 35.94 -14.10
N GLN A 535 4.79 36.54 -15.12
CA GLN A 535 4.91 37.97 -15.43
C GLN A 535 3.64 38.76 -15.05
N LEU A 536 3.82 39.90 -14.37
CA LEU A 536 2.74 40.74 -13.80
C LEU A 536 2.02 41.67 -14.80
N GLY A 537 2.18 41.46 -16.11
CA GLY A 537 1.40 42.20 -17.12
C GLY A 537 0.10 41.46 -17.45
N TYR A 538 -1.01 42.14 -17.69
CA TYR A 538 -2.30 41.51 -18.01
C TYR A 538 -2.77 41.76 -19.44
N VAL A 539 -3.38 40.76 -20.05
CA VAL A 539 -4.23 40.86 -21.24
C VAL A 539 -5.70 40.79 -20.81
N ARG A 540 -6.49 41.78 -21.21
CA ARG A 540 -7.93 41.87 -20.89
C ARG A 540 -8.81 41.40 -22.05
N THR A 541 -9.96 40.83 -21.75
CA THR A 541 -11.06 40.63 -22.70
C THR A 541 -12.40 40.98 -22.07
N GLU A 542 -13.24 41.65 -22.85
CA GLU A 542 -14.59 42.07 -22.48
C GLU A 542 -15.61 41.02 -22.91
N LEU A 543 -16.55 40.73 -22.00
CA LEU A 543 -17.60 39.74 -22.16
C LEU A 543 -18.96 40.39 -21.90
N SER A 544 -19.91 40.08 -22.77
CA SER A 544 -21.32 40.43 -22.57
C SER A 544 -21.94 39.43 -21.59
N GLY A 545 -22.27 39.86 -20.37
CA GLY A 545 -22.85 39.03 -19.30
C GLY A 545 -22.26 39.32 -17.91
N ASP A 546 -22.98 38.92 -16.84
CA ASP A 546 -22.53 39.03 -15.44
C ASP A 546 -21.88 37.71 -14.99
N TYR A 547 -20.58 37.56 -15.23
CA TYR A 547 -19.81 36.40 -14.82
C TYR A 547 -19.10 36.71 -13.50
N ARG A 548 -19.20 35.79 -12.55
CA ARG A 548 -18.70 35.96 -11.18
C ARG A 548 -17.73 34.88 -10.73
N ARG A 549 -17.53 33.83 -11.53
CA ARG A 549 -16.59 32.75 -11.19
C ARG A 549 -15.75 32.35 -12.38
N VAL A 550 -14.49 32.03 -12.13
CA VAL A 550 -13.50 31.63 -13.12
C VAL A 550 -12.83 30.32 -12.71
N VAL A 551 -12.76 29.34 -13.61
CA VAL A 551 -12.10 28.06 -13.36
C VAL A 551 -11.27 27.65 -14.56
N SER A 552 -9.99 27.39 -14.36
CA SER A 552 -9.04 27.01 -15.39
C SER A 552 -9.05 25.49 -15.62
N ALA A 553 -8.97 25.06 -16.88
CA ALA A 553 -8.83 23.65 -17.20
C ALA A 553 -7.35 23.24 -17.16
N HIS A 554 -7.06 22.11 -16.52
CA HIS A 554 -5.71 21.65 -16.19
C HIS A 554 -4.77 21.39 -17.39
N SER A 555 -5.24 21.36 -18.64
CA SER A 555 -4.43 20.86 -19.77
C SER A 555 -4.33 21.76 -21.01
N ALA A 556 -4.96 22.94 -21.10
CA ALA A 556 -4.94 23.71 -22.36
C ALA A 556 -5.22 25.24 -22.29
N ASP A 557 -4.85 25.97 -21.23
CA ASP A 557 -5.14 27.42 -21.09
C ASP A 557 -6.64 27.77 -21.30
N LYS A 558 -7.54 26.78 -21.15
CA LYS A 558 -8.99 26.94 -21.24
C LYS A 558 -9.56 27.46 -19.93
N LEU A 559 -10.66 28.20 -20.03
CA LEU A 559 -11.30 28.87 -18.91
C LEU A 559 -12.81 28.64 -18.95
N TYR A 560 -13.37 28.17 -17.84
CA TYR A 560 -14.80 28.09 -17.59
C TYR A 560 -15.23 29.32 -16.80
N LEU A 561 -16.27 30.00 -17.28
CA LEU A 561 -16.81 31.21 -16.66
C LEU A 561 -18.25 30.95 -16.24
N TYR A 562 -18.59 31.28 -15.00
CA TYR A 562 -19.94 31.11 -14.47
C TYR A 562 -20.57 32.46 -14.20
N GLY A 563 -21.81 32.66 -14.66
CA GLY A 563 -22.56 33.90 -14.45
C GLY A 563 -23.93 33.67 -13.84
N GLU A 564 -24.46 34.71 -13.21
CA GLU A 564 -25.85 34.74 -12.74
C GLU A 564 -26.75 35.23 -13.88
N THR A 565 -27.72 34.41 -14.30
CA THR A 565 -28.87 34.95 -15.03
C THR A 565 -29.87 35.50 -14.02
N THR A 566 -30.52 36.63 -14.35
CA THR A 566 -31.51 37.33 -13.51
C THR A 566 -32.82 36.54 -13.27
N GLY A 567 -32.78 35.21 -13.28
CA GLY A 567 -33.87 34.32 -12.91
C GLY A 567 -33.34 33.01 -12.32
N SER A 568 -33.18 32.98 -10.99
CA SER A 568 -33.05 31.83 -10.06
C SER A 568 -32.43 30.50 -10.53
N GLY A 569 -31.55 30.51 -11.52
CA GLY A 569 -30.85 29.35 -12.03
C GLY A 569 -29.47 29.75 -12.54
N THR A 570 -28.44 29.07 -12.03
CA THR A 570 -27.07 29.15 -12.56
C THR A 570 -27.09 28.55 -13.96
N ALA A 571 -26.91 29.38 -15.00
CA ALA A 571 -26.70 28.90 -16.34
C ALA A 571 -25.18 28.80 -16.57
N THR A 572 -24.69 27.60 -16.86
CA THR A 572 -23.34 27.40 -17.36
C THR A 572 -23.33 27.82 -18.83
N VAL A 573 -22.56 28.86 -19.18
CA VAL A 573 -22.27 29.18 -20.58
C VAL A 573 -20.81 28.90 -20.80
N ASP A 574 -20.52 27.79 -21.49
CA ASP A 574 -19.16 27.41 -21.85
C ASP A 574 -18.66 28.28 -22.99
N HIS A 575 -17.57 29.02 -22.75
CA HIS A 575 -16.83 29.74 -23.79
C HIS A 575 -15.47 29.08 -23.96
N ASP A 576 -15.20 28.50 -25.15
CA ASP A 576 -13.88 27.94 -25.45
C ASP A 576 -12.94 29.07 -25.89
N PHE A 577 -12.12 29.54 -24.96
CA PHE A 577 -11.13 30.58 -25.24
C PHE A 577 -9.84 29.96 -25.78
N ARG A 578 -9.55 30.16 -27.07
CA ARG A 578 -8.22 29.87 -27.63
C ARG A 578 -7.38 31.14 -27.63
N VAL A 579 -6.27 31.12 -26.89
CA VAL A 579 -5.34 32.26 -26.82
C VAL A 579 -4.36 32.17 -27.98
N SER A 580 -4.38 33.17 -28.86
CA SER A 580 -3.28 33.41 -29.78
C SER A 580 -2.30 34.40 -29.14
N THR A 581 -1.05 34.42 -29.58
CA THR A 581 0.02 35.28 -29.05
C THR A 581 -0.28 36.79 -29.05
N ASN A 582 -1.37 37.25 -29.68
CA ASN A 582 -1.75 38.67 -29.78
C ASN A 582 -3.20 38.97 -29.33
N GLY A 583 -3.92 38.04 -28.68
CA GLY A 583 -5.27 38.30 -28.16
C GLY A 583 -6.17 37.07 -28.04
N TRP A 584 -7.30 37.25 -27.36
CA TRP A 584 -8.34 36.24 -27.15
C TRP A 584 -9.21 36.12 -28.41
N THR A 585 -9.45 34.89 -28.90
CA THR A 585 -10.44 34.64 -29.95
C THR A 585 -11.64 33.95 -29.31
N ILE A 586 -12.79 34.65 -29.25
CA ILE A 586 -14.06 34.09 -28.79
C ILE A 586 -14.70 33.37 -29.98
N THR A 587 -14.54 32.04 -30.04
CA THR A 587 -15.26 31.22 -31.03
C THR A 587 -16.64 30.88 -30.48
N SER A 588 -17.68 31.66 -30.83
CA SER A 588 -19.05 31.17 -30.67
C SER A 588 -19.28 30.02 -31.67
N PRO A 589 -19.70 28.80 -31.27
CA PRO A 589 -19.84 27.72 -32.22
C PRO A 589 -21.13 27.88 -33.03
N ALA A 590 -21.03 28.48 -34.22
CA ALA A 590 -21.92 28.13 -35.33
C ALA A 590 -21.33 26.88 -35.99
N GLY A 591 -22.10 25.79 -36.00
CA GLY A 591 -21.63 24.44 -36.29
C GLY A 591 -20.99 24.26 -37.67
N SER A 592 -19.78 23.71 -37.67
CA SER A 592 -19.15 22.99 -38.78
C SER A 592 -18.24 21.92 -38.17
N TRP A 593 -18.38 20.69 -38.65
CA TRP A 593 -17.70 19.48 -38.18
C TRP A 593 -16.16 19.58 -38.25
N VAL A 594 -15.46 19.11 -37.20
CA VAL A 594 -14.05 18.69 -37.25
C VAL A 594 -13.88 17.43 -36.39
N SER A 595 -13.25 16.41 -36.96
CA SER A 595 -12.88 15.14 -36.32
C SER A 595 -12.06 15.33 -35.03
N GLY A 596 -12.43 14.66 -33.92
CA GLY A 596 -11.56 14.48 -32.74
C GLY A 596 -12.10 14.87 -31.35
N THR A 597 -13.39 15.17 -31.18
CA THR A 597 -13.99 15.38 -29.84
C THR A 597 -15.33 14.66 -29.75
N GLY A 598 -15.54 13.95 -28.64
CA GLY A 598 -16.73 13.14 -28.37
C GLY A 598 -18.06 13.89 -28.38
N PHE A 599 -19.14 13.11 -28.37
CA PHE A 599 -20.51 13.55 -28.63
C PHE A 599 -21.20 14.07 -27.36
N GLU A 600 -21.68 15.32 -27.40
CA GLU A 600 -22.85 15.72 -26.64
C GLU A 600 -23.80 16.45 -27.59
N LYS A 601 -24.97 15.83 -27.87
CA LYS A 601 -26.10 16.52 -28.47
C LYS A 601 -27.13 16.72 -27.38
N LEU A 602 -27.16 17.90 -26.78
CA LEU A 602 -28.33 18.36 -26.02
C LEU A 602 -29.35 18.88 -27.05
N ASP A 603 -30.29 18.03 -27.48
CA ASP A 603 -31.44 18.53 -28.23
C ASP A 603 -32.41 19.14 -27.22
N VAL A 604 -32.23 20.43 -26.89
CA VAL A 604 -33.16 21.18 -26.04
C VAL A 604 -34.35 21.61 -26.90
N SER A 605 -35.08 20.64 -27.43
CA SER A 605 -36.49 20.85 -27.76
C SER A 605 -37.28 20.49 -26.51
N GLY A 606 -38.10 21.42 -26.02
CA GLY A 606 -38.66 21.47 -24.66
C GLY A 606 -39.62 20.35 -24.24
N GLU A 607 -39.40 19.09 -24.62
CA GLU A 607 -40.28 17.99 -24.27
C GLU A 607 -39.59 16.71 -23.75
N ARG A 608 -38.26 16.49 -23.90
CA ARG A 608 -37.60 15.21 -23.47
C ARG A 608 -36.09 15.37 -23.19
N THR A 609 -35.58 14.69 -22.15
CA THR A 609 -34.13 14.47 -21.97
C THR A 609 -33.83 13.05 -22.44
N PHE A 610 -33.16 12.91 -23.59
CA PHE A 610 -32.80 11.61 -24.15
C PHE A 610 -31.34 11.62 -24.63
N ILE A 611 -30.67 10.48 -24.50
CA ILE A 611 -29.36 10.23 -25.11
C ILE A 611 -29.46 8.98 -25.97
N GLU A 612 -28.86 9.04 -27.16
CA GLU A 612 -28.87 7.94 -28.14
C GLU A 612 -27.48 7.80 -28.75
N ILE A 613 -26.99 6.56 -28.81
CA ILE A 613 -25.74 6.18 -29.46
C ILE A 613 -26.07 5.21 -30.58
N GLU A 614 -25.75 5.58 -31.82
CA GLU A 614 -25.89 4.74 -33.00
C GLU A 614 -24.52 4.24 -33.47
N ILE A 615 -24.37 2.92 -33.56
CA ILE A 615 -23.17 2.22 -34.04
C ILE A 615 -23.49 1.70 -35.44
N ASN A 616 -22.75 2.17 -36.44
CA ASN A 616 -22.94 1.77 -37.83
C ASN A 616 -21.85 0.78 -38.25
N PHE A 617 -22.24 -0.41 -38.68
CA PHE A 617 -21.34 -1.43 -39.22
C PHE A 617 -21.23 -1.27 -40.74
N GLY A 618 -19.99 -1.24 -41.27
CA GLY A 618 -19.76 -1.18 -42.72
C GLY A 618 -20.32 -2.38 -43.49
N THR A 619 -20.45 -3.53 -42.84
CA THR A 619 -21.14 -4.73 -43.32
C THR A 619 -21.98 -5.32 -42.19
N PRO A 620 -23.15 -5.95 -42.46
CA PRO A 620 -23.98 -6.53 -41.41
C PRO A 620 -23.20 -7.51 -40.52
N LYS A 621 -23.27 -7.30 -39.20
CA LYS A 621 -22.61 -8.12 -38.18
C LYS A 621 -23.64 -8.84 -37.34
N THR A 622 -23.36 -10.10 -37.00
CA THR A 622 -24.15 -10.82 -36.01
C THR A 622 -23.65 -10.47 -34.63
N ILE A 623 -24.52 -9.98 -33.75
CA ILE A 623 -24.19 -9.61 -32.37
C ILE A 623 -24.66 -10.71 -31.44
N GLU A 624 -23.75 -11.25 -30.61
CA GLU A 624 -23.97 -12.35 -29.66
C GLU A 624 -24.30 -11.86 -28.24
N TYR A 625 -23.77 -10.70 -27.87
CA TYR A 625 -23.94 -10.16 -26.52
C TYR A 625 -23.85 -8.66 -26.56
N ILE A 626 -24.59 -8.01 -25.67
CA ILE A 626 -24.53 -6.57 -25.47
C ILE A 626 -24.79 -6.21 -24.01
N ARG A 627 -24.02 -5.22 -23.54
CA ARG A 627 -24.15 -4.58 -22.23
C ARG A 627 -24.18 -3.07 -22.40
N MET A 628 -25.09 -2.42 -21.68
CA MET A 628 -25.15 -0.98 -21.52
C MET A 628 -25.23 -0.63 -20.04
N THR A 629 -24.45 0.35 -19.59
CA THR A 629 -24.54 0.94 -18.24
C THR A 629 -24.99 2.39 -18.38
N TYR A 630 -26.00 2.83 -17.62
CA TYR A 630 -26.62 4.15 -17.77
C TYR A 630 -27.06 4.76 -16.44
N SER A 631 -27.47 6.01 -16.46
CA SER A 631 -28.12 6.67 -15.32
C SER A 631 -29.20 7.62 -15.80
N VAL A 632 -30.37 7.56 -15.17
CA VAL A 632 -31.49 8.45 -15.46
C VAL A 632 -32.08 9.01 -14.17
N LYS A 633 -32.30 10.32 -14.14
CA LYS A 633 -32.95 11.01 -13.04
C LYS A 633 -34.17 11.76 -13.52
N TRP A 634 -35.25 11.69 -12.74
CA TRP A 634 -36.49 12.39 -13.00
C TRP A 634 -36.60 13.62 -12.09
N GLY A 635 -36.84 14.78 -12.69
CA GLY A 635 -37.04 16.05 -11.98
C GLY A 635 -38.45 16.19 -11.37
N SER A 636 -39.42 15.37 -11.77
CA SER A 636 -40.77 15.34 -11.19
C SER A 636 -41.46 13.97 -11.39
N THR A 637 -42.52 13.68 -10.64
CA THR A 637 -43.35 12.48 -10.83
C THR A 637 -44.14 12.61 -12.14
N SER A 638 -43.66 11.95 -13.21
CA SER A 638 -44.40 11.85 -14.49
C SER A 638 -45.16 10.52 -14.56
N THR A 639 -46.35 10.53 -15.18
CA THR A 639 -47.16 9.32 -15.42
C THR A 639 -46.76 8.56 -16.68
N VAL A 640 -45.78 9.05 -17.43
CA VAL A 640 -45.35 8.48 -18.71
C VAL A 640 -44.13 7.61 -18.49
N THR A 641 -44.28 6.29 -18.62
CA THR A 641 -43.15 5.35 -18.57
C THR A 641 -42.12 5.67 -19.65
N ARG A 642 -40.84 5.74 -19.26
CA ARG A 642 -39.68 5.93 -20.15
C ARG A 642 -38.72 4.78 -19.99
N CYS A 643 -37.94 4.48 -21.02
CA CYS A 643 -37.10 3.29 -20.99
C CYS A 643 -35.68 3.59 -21.44
N ALA A 644 -34.76 2.73 -21.01
CA ALA A 644 -33.48 2.54 -21.64
C ALA A 644 -33.63 1.40 -22.66
N TYR A 645 -33.21 1.64 -23.91
CA TYR A 645 -33.43 0.73 -25.03
C TYR A 645 -32.11 0.20 -25.59
N ILE A 646 -32.16 -1.06 -26.00
CA ILE A 646 -31.22 -1.67 -26.93
C ILE A 646 -31.99 -2.01 -28.19
N GLN A 647 -31.59 -1.44 -29.33
CA GLN A 647 -32.28 -1.56 -30.61
C GLN A 647 -31.31 -1.94 -31.73
N TYR A 648 -31.81 -2.63 -32.74
CA TYR A 648 -31.04 -2.99 -33.93
C TYR A 648 -31.82 -2.63 -35.20
N TRP A 649 -31.10 -2.43 -36.31
CA TRP A 649 -31.72 -2.18 -37.60
C TRP A 649 -31.96 -3.49 -38.34
N ASP A 650 -33.21 -3.78 -38.70
CA ASP A 650 -33.56 -5.02 -39.44
C ASP A 650 -33.37 -4.91 -40.96
N GLY A 651 -32.94 -3.74 -41.45
CA GLY A 651 -32.86 -3.40 -42.87
C GLY A 651 -33.89 -2.37 -43.31
N SER A 652 -34.98 -2.20 -42.54
CA SER A 652 -36.11 -1.32 -42.86
C SER A 652 -36.52 -0.39 -41.72
N ALA A 653 -36.40 -0.83 -40.46
CA ALA A 653 -36.77 -0.08 -39.27
C ALA A 653 -35.90 -0.48 -38.06
N TRP A 654 -35.95 0.36 -37.02
CA TRP A 654 -35.38 0.03 -35.70
C TRP A 654 -36.29 -0.94 -34.96
N GLN A 655 -35.74 -2.09 -34.58
CA GLN A 655 -36.37 -3.08 -33.73
C GLN A 655 -35.82 -2.98 -32.33
N THR A 656 -36.70 -3.01 -31.33
CA THR A 656 -36.28 -3.02 -29.92
C THR A 656 -35.97 -4.45 -29.53
N TYR A 657 -34.72 -4.69 -29.12
CA TYR A 657 -34.29 -5.97 -28.60
C TYR A 657 -34.63 -6.10 -27.12
N GLU A 658 -34.23 -5.11 -26.32
CA GLU A 658 -34.49 -5.04 -24.89
C GLU A 658 -34.88 -3.61 -24.52
N ALA A 659 -35.82 -3.46 -23.59
CA ALA A 659 -36.16 -2.19 -22.98
C ALA A 659 -36.33 -2.36 -21.48
N GLU A 660 -35.67 -1.53 -20.70
CA GLU A 660 -35.89 -1.45 -19.27
C GLU A 660 -36.62 -0.14 -18.96
N CYS A 661 -37.84 -0.27 -18.45
CA CYS A 661 -38.80 0.82 -18.39
C CYS A 661 -39.08 1.27 -16.96
N PHE A 662 -39.01 2.58 -16.74
CA PHE A 662 -39.15 3.25 -15.46
C PHE A 662 -40.30 4.25 -15.51
N SER A 663 -41.06 4.33 -14.43
CA SER A 663 -42.17 5.28 -14.28
C SER A 663 -41.86 6.43 -13.32
N SER A 664 -40.82 6.33 -12.50
CA SER A 664 -40.32 7.40 -11.61
C SER A 664 -38.96 7.03 -10.99
N GLY A 665 -38.30 7.98 -10.32
CA GLY A 665 -37.11 7.74 -9.48
C GLY A 665 -35.79 8.24 -10.05
N THR A 666 -34.72 8.01 -9.30
CA THR A 666 -33.33 8.15 -9.76
C THR A 666 -32.77 6.74 -9.92
N HIS A 667 -32.20 6.47 -11.07
CA HIS A 667 -31.58 5.19 -11.43
C HIS A 667 -30.14 5.50 -11.79
N ASP A 668 -29.20 5.21 -10.89
CA ASP A 668 -27.79 5.54 -11.06
C ASP A 668 -26.97 4.26 -11.28
N ASN A 669 -26.12 4.27 -12.31
CA ASN A 669 -25.27 3.16 -12.75
C ASN A 669 -25.98 1.83 -13.05
N GLU A 670 -27.24 1.86 -13.48
CA GLU A 670 -27.99 0.67 -13.87
C GLU A 670 -27.40 0.00 -15.11
N THR A 671 -27.51 -1.32 -15.20
CA THR A 671 -26.90 -2.11 -16.27
C THR A 671 -27.91 -3.04 -16.96
N ILE A 672 -28.08 -2.89 -18.28
CA ILE A 672 -28.75 -3.89 -19.13
C ILE A 672 -27.68 -4.77 -19.75
N SER A 673 -27.73 -6.08 -19.50
CA SER A 673 -26.82 -7.07 -20.09
C SER A 673 -27.61 -8.24 -20.67
N ARG A 674 -27.49 -8.51 -21.98
CA ARG A 674 -28.24 -9.56 -22.68
C ARG A 674 -27.41 -10.23 -23.76
N SER A 675 -27.53 -11.56 -23.84
CA SER A 675 -27.12 -12.32 -25.02
C SER A 675 -28.12 -12.07 -26.13
N MET A 676 -27.66 -11.55 -27.27
CA MET A 676 -28.46 -11.28 -28.46
C MET A 676 -28.03 -12.23 -29.58
N THR A 677 -28.85 -12.51 -30.59
CA THR A 677 -28.37 -13.21 -31.79
C THR A 677 -29.03 -12.57 -32.99
N VAL A 678 -28.52 -11.39 -33.35
CA VAL A 678 -29.12 -10.55 -34.38
C VAL A 678 -28.05 -10.10 -35.36
N THR A 679 -28.27 -10.36 -36.64
CA THR A 679 -27.45 -9.81 -37.73
C THR A 679 -27.99 -8.45 -38.15
N THR A 680 -27.21 -7.39 -37.95
CA THR A 680 -27.63 -6.02 -38.25
C THR A 680 -26.49 -5.19 -38.84
N SER A 681 -26.82 -4.21 -39.68
CA SER A 681 -25.87 -3.18 -40.12
C SER A 681 -25.80 -1.99 -39.16
N LYS A 682 -26.72 -1.88 -38.20
CA LYS A 682 -26.72 -0.79 -37.23
C LYS A 682 -27.26 -1.24 -35.87
N LEU A 683 -26.57 -0.83 -34.82
CA LEU A 683 -26.99 -1.00 -33.44
C LEU A 683 -27.25 0.37 -32.83
N ARG A 684 -28.23 0.45 -31.92
CA ARG A 684 -28.58 1.67 -31.23
C ARG A 684 -28.84 1.37 -29.77
N VAL A 685 -28.31 2.21 -28.89
CA VAL A 685 -28.64 2.19 -27.47
C VAL A 685 -29.09 3.58 -27.05
N SER A 686 -30.11 3.66 -26.22
CA SER A 686 -30.64 4.94 -25.77
C SER A 686 -31.12 4.88 -24.33
N ALA A 687 -31.10 6.03 -23.65
CA ALA A 687 -31.68 6.20 -22.33
C ALA A 687 -32.53 7.47 -22.32
N GLU A 688 -33.77 7.33 -21.83
CA GLU A 688 -34.74 8.43 -21.76
C GLU A 688 -35.10 8.76 -20.31
N ALA A 689 -35.05 10.05 -19.96
CA ALA A 689 -35.62 10.58 -18.72
C ALA A 689 -36.92 11.36 -19.00
N GLY A 690 -37.87 11.29 -18.06
CA GLY A 690 -39.18 11.93 -18.16
C GLY A 690 -39.12 13.47 -18.21
N ALA A 691 -40.17 14.07 -18.79
CA ALA A 691 -40.26 15.50 -19.03
C ALA A 691 -40.73 16.29 -17.80
N LEU A 692 -40.17 17.51 -17.66
CA LEU A 692 -40.63 18.65 -16.85
C LEU A 692 -40.32 18.59 -15.34
N GLY A 693 -39.05 18.83 -15.01
CA GLY A 693 -38.62 19.26 -13.68
C GLY A 693 -37.14 19.66 -13.69
N THR A 694 -36.77 20.65 -12.90
CA THR A 694 -35.37 21.04 -12.69
C THR A 694 -34.58 19.83 -12.16
N GLY A 695 -33.51 19.42 -12.85
CA GLY A 695 -32.64 18.32 -12.40
C GLY A 695 -32.89 16.93 -13.03
N SER A 696 -33.71 16.81 -14.08
CA SER A 696 -33.73 15.58 -14.90
C SER A 696 -32.42 15.41 -15.69
N TYR A 697 -31.86 14.19 -15.75
CA TYR A 697 -30.74 13.86 -16.63
C TYR A 697 -30.85 12.43 -17.17
N ALA A 698 -30.22 12.18 -18.31
CA ALA A 698 -29.97 10.83 -18.84
C ALA A 698 -28.49 10.75 -19.26
N ARG A 699 -27.80 9.68 -18.88
CA ARG A 699 -26.38 9.42 -19.17
C ARG A 699 -26.18 7.97 -19.54
N ILE A 700 -25.30 7.71 -20.50
CA ILE A 700 -24.80 6.36 -20.80
C ILE A 700 -23.31 6.37 -20.46
N HIS A 701 -22.89 5.47 -19.56
CA HIS A 701 -21.52 5.40 -19.05
C HIS A 701 -20.67 4.41 -19.83
N ASP A 702 -21.26 3.28 -20.25
CA ASP A 702 -20.54 2.20 -20.91
C ASP A 702 -21.43 1.44 -21.88
N VAL A 703 -20.89 1.04 -23.02
CA VAL A 703 -21.54 0.17 -24.02
C VAL A 703 -20.54 -0.85 -24.52
N ARG A 704 -20.84 -2.13 -24.33
CA ARG A 704 -20.00 -3.25 -24.80
C ARG A 704 -20.82 -4.22 -25.61
N PHE A 705 -20.29 -4.75 -26.70
CA PHE A 705 -20.96 -5.81 -27.47
C PHE A 705 -19.94 -6.83 -28.01
N ILE A 706 -20.43 -8.04 -28.29
CA ILE A 706 -19.64 -9.15 -28.84
C ILE A 706 -20.23 -9.52 -30.21
N GLU A 707 -19.38 -9.58 -31.24
CA GLU A 707 -19.77 -10.03 -32.59
C GLU A 707 -19.59 -11.56 -32.73
N GLN A 708 -20.58 -12.24 -33.28
CA GLN A 708 -20.52 -13.65 -33.66
C GLN A 708 -19.83 -13.79 -35.02
N SER A 709 -18.65 -14.44 -35.05
CA SER A 709 -17.98 -14.85 -36.28
C SER A 709 -18.48 -16.22 -36.74
N ALA A 710 -18.73 -16.40 -38.04
CA ALA A 710 -19.21 -17.65 -38.63
C ALA A 710 -18.17 -18.80 -38.60
N THR A 711 -16.95 -18.54 -38.15
CA THR A 711 -15.90 -19.55 -37.98
C THR A 711 -15.00 -19.14 -36.83
N ALA A 712 -15.11 -19.87 -35.71
CA ALA A 712 -14.33 -19.73 -34.47
C ALA A 712 -14.42 -18.36 -33.76
N LEU A 713 -14.81 -18.40 -32.48
CA LEU A 713 -14.83 -17.24 -31.57
C LEU A 713 -13.50 -16.49 -31.62
N THR A 714 -13.48 -15.36 -32.31
CA THR A 714 -12.34 -14.45 -32.39
C THR A 714 -12.62 -13.30 -31.43
N LEU A 715 -12.01 -13.33 -30.24
CA LEU A 715 -12.04 -12.21 -29.30
C LEU A 715 -11.09 -11.13 -29.81
N ALA A 716 -11.60 -10.23 -30.67
CA ALA A 716 -10.88 -9.03 -31.04
C ALA A 716 -11.08 -7.97 -29.94
N SER A 717 -10.10 -7.81 -29.06
CA SER A 717 -10.07 -6.70 -28.10
C SER A 717 -9.41 -5.49 -28.77
N ARG A 718 -10.09 -4.34 -28.76
CA ARG A 718 -9.51 -3.07 -29.21
C ARG A 718 -9.18 -2.22 -28.00
N TYR A 719 -8.00 -1.62 -28.02
CA TYR A 719 -7.52 -0.74 -26.97
C TYR A 719 -7.41 0.69 -27.50
N SER A 720 -7.69 1.63 -26.61
CA SER A 720 -7.51 3.06 -26.84
C SER A 720 -6.74 3.61 -25.64
N ILE A 721 -5.72 4.42 -25.93
CA ILE A 721 -4.94 5.17 -24.93
C ILE A 721 -5.43 6.60 -24.77
N ASP A 722 -6.48 6.98 -25.49
CA ASP A 722 -6.95 8.34 -25.68
C ASP A 722 -8.46 8.48 -25.45
N ASP A 723 -9.01 7.72 -24.49
CA ASP A 723 -10.43 7.72 -24.13
C ASP A 723 -11.37 7.49 -25.34
N ALA A 724 -11.03 6.48 -26.15
CA ALA A 724 -11.73 6.01 -27.35
C ALA A 724 -11.73 6.98 -28.55
N ALA A 725 -10.83 7.97 -28.60
CA ALA A 725 -10.69 8.84 -29.77
C ALA A 725 -10.08 8.09 -30.97
N THR A 726 -9.20 7.12 -30.74
CA THR A 726 -8.72 6.15 -31.74
C THR A 726 -8.61 4.74 -31.15
N PHE A 727 -8.73 3.72 -32.01
CA PHE A 727 -8.52 2.32 -31.62
C PHE A 727 -7.40 1.72 -32.46
N ASP A 728 -6.51 0.96 -31.81
CA ASP A 728 -5.48 0.19 -32.51
C ASP A 728 -6.09 -0.87 -33.45
N PRO A 729 -5.36 -1.31 -34.51
CA PRO A 729 -5.79 -2.38 -35.38
C PRO A 729 -6.08 -3.68 -34.60
N PRO A 730 -7.06 -4.49 -35.03
CA PRO A 730 -7.40 -5.73 -34.33
C PRO A 730 -6.22 -6.70 -34.33
N VAL A 731 -5.86 -7.21 -33.15
CA VAL A 731 -4.89 -8.30 -33.00
C VAL A 731 -5.66 -9.62 -32.97
N GLU A 732 -5.48 -10.45 -33.99
CA GLU A 732 -6.14 -11.76 -34.14
C GLU A 732 -5.43 -12.85 -33.31
N VAL A 733 -6.19 -13.68 -32.59
CA VAL A 733 -5.65 -14.89 -31.93
C VAL A 733 -6.44 -16.11 -32.42
N GLY A 734 -5.75 -17.04 -33.08
CA GLY A 734 -6.34 -18.24 -33.69
C GLY A 734 -6.75 -19.33 -32.69
N SER A 735 -7.78 -20.11 -33.05
CA SER A 735 -8.47 -21.08 -32.21
C SER A 735 -7.76 -22.43 -32.02
N THR A 736 -7.95 -23.01 -30.83
CA THR A 736 -7.40 -24.25 -30.27
C THR A 736 -8.05 -25.55 -30.76
N GLY A 737 -7.26 -26.63 -30.82
CA GLY A 737 -7.74 -28.01 -30.75
C GLY A 737 -7.00 -28.81 -29.67
N ASN A 738 -7.74 -29.24 -28.63
CA ASN A 738 -7.41 -30.26 -27.62
C ASN A 738 -6.02 -30.23 -26.95
N VAL A 739 -5.88 -29.58 -25.77
CA VAL A 739 -4.95 -30.04 -24.71
C VAL A 739 -5.45 -29.56 -23.33
N GLY A 740 -5.34 -30.43 -22.31
CA GLY A 740 -5.62 -30.11 -20.92
C GLY A 740 -4.46 -29.40 -20.20
N GLY A 741 -4.78 -28.82 -19.04
CA GLY A 741 -3.83 -28.39 -18.01
C GLY A 741 -3.09 -27.09 -18.32
N ALA A 742 -3.70 -25.95 -17.98
CA ALA A 742 -2.97 -24.68 -17.85
C ALA A 742 -2.20 -24.66 -16.52
N SER A 743 -0.92 -24.25 -16.56
CA SER A 743 -0.16 -23.86 -15.36
C SER A 743 0.55 -22.54 -15.63
N ILE A 744 0.56 -21.67 -14.62
CA ILE A 744 1.03 -20.27 -14.63
C ILE A 744 2.51 -20.26 -14.23
N MET A 745 3.35 -19.39 -14.82
CA MET A 745 4.65 -19.01 -14.25
C MET A 745 4.63 -17.56 -13.73
N PRO A 746 5.39 -17.25 -12.67
CA PRO A 746 5.27 -16.01 -11.91
C PRO A 746 5.88 -14.81 -12.65
N GLY A 747 5.17 -13.66 -12.64
CA GLY A 747 5.79 -12.36 -12.90
C GLY A 747 5.33 -11.56 -14.13
N THR A 748 4.27 -11.94 -14.87
CA THR A 748 3.71 -11.06 -15.91
C THR A 748 2.17 -11.03 -15.91
N THR A 749 1.59 -9.89 -16.31
CA THR A 749 0.15 -9.65 -16.51
C THR A 749 -0.32 -9.94 -17.96
N ARG A 750 0.31 -10.91 -18.66
CA ARG A 750 -0.13 -11.31 -20.01
C ARG A 750 -0.10 -12.83 -20.18
N LEU A 751 -1.19 -13.39 -20.71
CA LEU A 751 -1.20 -14.63 -21.49
C LEU A 751 -2.36 -14.60 -22.49
N LEU A 752 -2.05 -14.44 -23.78
CA LEU A 752 -2.86 -14.92 -24.89
C LEU A 752 -1.89 -15.52 -25.92
N ALA A 753 -1.70 -16.84 -25.86
CA ALA A 753 -1.22 -17.60 -26.99
C ALA A 753 -1.86 -18.99 -26.96
N ALA A 754 -2.53 -19.35 -28.05
CA ALA A 754 -2.99 -20.71 -28.30
C ALA A 754 -1.77 -21.62 -28.54
N GLY A 755 -1.79 -22.78 -27.89
CA GLY A 755 -0.71 -23.76 -27.99
C GLY A 755 -0.58 -24.32 -29.40
N ASN A 756 0.63 -24.15 -29.96
CA ASN A 756 1.43 -25.15 -30.67
C ASN A 756 2.94 -24.78 -30.69
N SER A 757 3.37 -23.83 -29.86
CA SER A 757 4.75 -23.30 -29.88
C SER A 757 5.28 -22.91 -28.49
N ILE A 758 4.81 -23.54 -27.42
CA ILE A 758 5.46 -23.38 -26.11
C ILE A 758 6.62 -24.38 -26.05
N VAL A 759 7.78 -23.97 -26.56
CA VAL A 759 9.05 -24.51 -26.08
C VAL A 759 9.31 -23.82 -24.76
N ARG A 760 9.48 -24.60 -23.69
CA ARG A 760 9.87 -24.05 -22.38
C ARG A 760 11.25 -23.44 -22.52
N ASP A 761 11.35 -22.13 -22.41
CA ASP A 761 12.63 -21.45 -22.37
C ASP A 761 13.29 -21.73 -21.01
N ALA A 762 14.50 -22.26 -21.02
CA ALA A 762 15.29 -22.37 -19.80
C ALA A 762 15.75 -20.95 -19.47
N ILE A 763 15.11 -20.32 -18.49
CA ILE A 763 15.40 -18.91 -18.15
C ILE A 763 16.86 -18.74 -17.67
N ASP A 764 17.61 -19.80 -17.38
CA ASP A 764 19.04 -19.70 -17.04
C ASP A 764 19.78 -21.03 -17.31
N GLY A 765 20.38 -21.20 -18.50
CA GLY A 765 21.56 -22.05 -18.74
C GLY A 765 21.59 -23.45 -18.12
N GLY A 766 20.46 -24.15 -18.04
CA GLY A 766 20.34 -25.49 -17.48
C GLY A 766 19.55 -26.40 -18.43
N ALA A 767 20.04 -27.63 -18.60
CA ALA A 767 19.51 -28.63 -19.53
C ALA A 767 18.08 -29.11 -19.21
N PHE A 768 17.10 -28.82 -20.08
CA PHE A 768 15.94 -29.69 -20.35
C PHE A 768 15.55 -29.58 -21.83
N SER A 769 15.28 -30.72 -22.48
CA SER A 769 14.73 -30.81 -23.84
C SER A 769 13.46 -31.67 -23.81
N ASP A 770 12.40 -31.21 -24.47
CA ASP A 770 11.19 -32.00 -24.75
C ASP A 770 10.85 -31.98 -26.26
N THR A 771 11.85 -31.79 -27.13
CA THR A 771 11.64 -31.68 -28.58
C THR A 771 12.03 -32.96 -29.31
N ALA A 772 11.07 -33.52 -30.06
CA ALA A 772 11.20 -34.66 -30.96
C ALA A 772 12.07 -34.40 -32.23
N GLY A 773 12.98 -33.43 -32.16
CA GLY A 773 13.80 -32.95 -33.28
C GLY A 773 15.20 -33.54 -33.31
N GLY A 774 15.32 -34.84 -33.56
CA GLY A 774 16.41 -35.46 -34.36
C GLY A 774 17.91 -35.21 -34.06
N GLY A 775 18.30 -34.50 -33.00
CA GLY A 775 19.71 -34.34 -32.59
C GLY A 775 20.08 -35.32 -31.48
N SER A 776 21.03 -36.23 -31.72
CA SER A 776 21.42 -37.27 -30.77
C SER A 776 22.30 -36.72 -29.64
N GLY A 777 21.69 -36.16 -28.60
CA GLY A 777 22.38 -35.84 -27.34
C GLY A 777 21.57 -34.85 -26.50
N ASP A 778 21.44 -35.13 -25.21
CA ASP A 778 20.80 -34.19 -24.27
C ASP A 778 21.60 -32.88 -24.25
N PRO A 779 20.97 -31.71 -24.47
CA PRO A 779 21.67 -30.44 -24.41
C PRO A 779 22.21 -30.25 -22.99
N VAL A 780 23.47 -29.85 -22.86
CA VAL A 780 24.17 -29.53 -21.61
C VAL A 780 24.07 -28.03 -21.31
N ALA A 781 24.03 -27.18 -22.33
CA ALA A 781 23.90 -25.73 -22.24
C ALA A 781 22.96 -25.20 -23.35
N ILE A 782 22.18 -24.15 -23.08
CA ILE A 782 21.30 -23.49 -24.07
C ILE A 782 21.22 -21.99 -23.80
N VAL A 783 21.26 -21.17 -24.86
CA VAL A 783 21.15 -19.71 -24.81
C VAL A 783 20.29 -19.20 -25.98
N GLY A 784 19.19 -18.51 -25.68
CA GLY A 784 18.34 -17.85 -26.67
C GLY A 784 18.89 -16.49 -27.13
N TYR A 785 18.65 -16.12 -28.39
CA TYR A 785 19.11 -14.83 -28.94
C TYR A 785 18.07 -14.06 -29.78
N GLY A 786 16.87 -14.62 -30.00
CA GLY A 786 15.77 -13.97 -30.71
C GLY A 786 14.91 -13.04 -29.83
N ASP A 787 14.06 -12.23 -30.44
CA ASP A 787 13.08 -11.32 -29.80
C ASP A 787 11.75 -12.02 -29.43
N GLY A 788 11.80 -13.35 -29.26
CA GLY A 788 10.63 -14.20 -29.02
C GLY A 788 10.42 -15.31 -30.06
N THR A 789 11.34 -15.51 -31.00
CA THR A 789 11.36 -16.67 -31.91
C THR A 789 12.18 -17.83 -31.35
N LEU A 790 11.95 -19.04 -31.88
CA LEU A 790 12.63 -20.30 -31.58
C LEU A 790 14.11 -20.29 -32.02
N GLU A 791 14.88 -19.25 -31.71
CA GLU A 791 16.27 -19.09 -32.13
C GLU A 791 17.21 -19.19 -30.92
N TYR A 792 18.06 -20.22 -30.91
CA TYR A 792 18.95 -20.52 -29.79
C TYR A 792 20.24 -21.20 -30.24
N VAL A 793 21.29 -21.05 -29.41
CA VAL A 793 22.48 -21.87 -29.47
C VAL A 793 22.41 -22.86 -28.32
N TYR A 794 22.62 -24.13 -28.61
CA TYR A 794 22.70 -25.17 -27.59
C TYR A 794 23.97 -25.97 -27.79
N ALA A 795 24.42 -26.62 -26.73
CA ALA A 795 25.53 -27.53 -26.84
C ALA A 795 25.22 -28.84 -26.15
N THR A 796 25.67 -29.92 -26.77
CA THR A 796 25.64 -31.28 -26.23
C THR A 796 26.97 -31.56 -25.53
N ALA A 797 27.15 -32.78 -25.02
CA ALA A 797 28.44 -33.18 -24.45
C ALA A 797 29.63 -33.04 -25.44
N THR A 798 29.39 -33.03 -26.76
CA THR A 798 30.44 -33.08 -27.78
C THR A 798 30.40 -31.97 -28.82
N ASN A 799 29.27 -31.29 -29.02
CA ASN A 799 29.07 -30.37 -30.14
C ASN A 799 28.27 -29.13 -29.71
N ILE A 800 28.45 -28.02 -30.43
CA ILE A 800 27.63 -26.81 -30.33
C ILE A 800 26.80 -26.69 -31.60
N TYR A 801 25.51 -26.45 -31.44
CA TYR A 801 24.57 -26.26 -32.54
C TYR A 801 23.89 -24.90 -32.43
N LYS A 802 23.63 -24.29 -33.58
CA LYS A 802 22.78 -23.11 -33.71
C LYS A 802 21.48 -23.51 -34.38
N TYR A 803 20.37 -23.21 -33.73
CA TYR A 803 19.03 -23.41 -34.26
C TYR A 803 18.45 -22.08 -34.69
N ASP A 804 18.13 -21.95 -35.98
CA ASP A 804 17.64 -20.72 -36.62
C ASP A 804 16.10 -20.64 -36.72
N GLY A 805 15.39 -21.42 -35.91
CA GLY A 805 13.95 -21.59 -35.99
C GLY A 805 13.49 -22.62 -37.04
N SER A 806 14.39 -23.10 -37.92
CA SER A 806 14.06 -24.08 -38.95
C SER A 806 14.95 -25.32 -38.94
N SER A 807 16.24 -25.16 -38.67
CA SER A 807 17.24 -26.24 -38.70
C SER A 807 18.35 -26.03 -37.67
N SER A 808 18.95 -27.12 -37.20
CA SER A 808 20.15 -27.08 -36.36
C SER A 808 21.39 -27.19 -37.24
N THR A 809 22.29 -26.21 -37.17
CA THR A 809 23.60 -26.23 -37.82
C THR A 809 24.68 -26.48 -36.78
N ASP A 810 25.55 -27.46 -37.00
CA ASP A 810 26.73 -27.68 -36.16
C ASP A 810 27.72 -26.52 -36.36
N ILE A 811 27.98 -25.79 -35.27
CA ILE A 811 28.90 -24.65 -35.21
C ILE A 811 30.03 -24.93 -34.20
N THR A 812 30.34 -26.20 -33.93
CA THR A 812 31.36 -26.59 -32.95
C THR A 812 32.71 -25.94 -33.28
N PRO A 813 33.31 -25.18 -32.35
CA PRO A 813 34.62 -24.59 -32.57
C PRO A 813 35.69 -25.69 -32.73
N ASN A 814 36.58 -25.54 -33.70
CA ASN A 814 37.75 -26.39 -33.88
C ASN A 814 39.02 -25.52 -33.86
N ASP A 815 39.98 -25.85 -32.99
CA ASP A 815 41.20 -25.06 -32.80
C ASP A 815 42.32 -25.37 -33.82
N GLY A 816 41.99 -26.12 -34.87
CA GLY A 816 42.90 -26.67 -35.87
C GLY A 816 43.33 -28.11 -35.58
N VAL A 817 43.10 -28.62 -34.36
CA VAL A 817 43.49 -29.98 -33.94
C VAL A 817 42.34 -30.72 -33.29
N ASN A 818 41.63 -30.09 -32.36
CA ASN A 818 40.55 -30.69 -31.57
C ASN A 818 39.26 -29.88 -31.74
N ASP A 819 38.13 -30.59 -31.70
CA ASP A 819 36.82 -29.97 -31.50
C ASP A 819 36.64 -29.59 -30.03
N GLY A 820 35.96 -28.48 -29.78
CA GLY A 820 35.71 -27.98 -28.43
C GLY A 820 34.67 -28.83 -27.70
N VAL A 821 35.05 -29.37 -26.54
CA VAL A 821 34.18 -30.14 -25.65
C VAL A 821 33.58 -29.22 -24.59
N VAL A 822 32.27 -29.35 -24.35
CA VAL A 822 31.52 -28.56 -23.35
C VAL A 822 32.00 -28.86 -21.93
N VAL A 823 32.29 -27.82 -21.14
CA VAL A 823 32.83 -27.96 -19.78
C VAL A 823 31.80 -27.83 -18.66
N GLY A 824 30.56 -27.43 -19.00
CA GLY A 824 29.48 -27.24 -18.03
C GLY A 824 28.29 -26.47 -18.61
N GLU A 825 27.27 -26.29 -17.79
CA GLU A 825 25.97 -25.71 -18.18
C GLU A 825 26.02 -24.22 -18.54
N TYR A 826 26.99 -23.48 -17.98
CA TYR A 826 27.18 -22.04 -18.21
C TYR A 826 28.33 -21.73 -19.18
N CYS A 827 28.74 -22.70 -20.00
CA CYS A 827 29.94 -22.56 -20.80
C CYS A 827 29.74 -21.82 -22.13
N ILE A 828 28.53 -21.31 -22.43
CA ILE A 828 28.20 -20.55 -23.65
C ILE A 828 27.41 -19.31 -23.28
N ALA A 829 27.69 -18.19 -23.96
CA ALA A 829 26.98 -16.93 -23.80
C ALA A 829 26.74 -16.26 -25.16
N MET A 830 25.56 -15.66 -25.28
CA MET A 830 25.13 -14.77 -26.36
C MET A 830 24.39 -13.57 -25.76
N ALA A 831 24.39 -12.43 -26.44
CA ALA A 831 23.62 -11.28 -26.00
C ALA A 831 22.22 -11.30 -26.64
N PRO A 832 21.15 -10.94 -25.91
CA PRO A 832 19.81 -10.89 -26.47
C PRO A 832 19.72 -10.01 -27.72
N GLY A 833 19.01 -10.48 -28.76
CA GLY A 833 18.79 -9.76 -30.01
C GLY A 833 19.97 -9.74 -30.99
N ILE A 834 21.08 -10.44 -30.68
CA ILE A 834 22.27 -10.49 -31.53
C ILE A 834 22.58 -11.93 -31.95
N ASN A 835 22.37 -12.25 -33.23
CA ASN A 835 22.58 -13.60 -33.78
C ASN A 835 24.03 -13.89 -34.21
N SER A 836 24.93 -12.91 -34.12
CA SER A 836 26.28 -12.98 -34.70
C SER A 836 27.39 -13.15 -33.66
N HIS A 837 27.17 -12.81 -32.39
CA HIS A 837 28.21 -12.80 -31.38
C HIS A 837 28.01 -13.95 -30.39
N ILE A 838 28.96 -14.89 -30.37
CA ILE A 838 28.94 -16.09 -29.51
C ILE A 838 30.27 -16.16 -28.77
N VAL A 839 30.22 -16.45 -27.47
CA VAL A 839 31.41 -16.75 -26.65
C VAL A 839 31.18 -18.05 -25.92
N ALA A 840 32.15 -18.95 -25.94
CA ALA A 840 32.11 -20.24 -25.27
C ALA A 840 33.43 -20.57 -24.56
N VAL A 841 33.36 -21.24 -23.42
CA VAL A 841 34.50 -21.84 -22.73
C VAL A 841 34.45 -23.34 -22.98
N LEU A 842 35.44 -23.89 -23.67
CA LEU A 842 35.45 -25.29 -24.08
C LEU A 842 36.82 -25.92 -23.82
N ASP A 843 36.84 -27.24 -23.69
CA ASP A 843 38.05 -28.05 -23.57
C ASP A 843 38.50 -28.56 -24.95
N PHE A 844 39.74 -28.25 -25.33
CA PHE A 844 40.36 -28.66 -26.59
C PHE A 844 41.54 -29.60 -26.31
N GLY A 845 41.24 -30.87 -26.06
CA GLY A 845 42.28 -31.90 -25.82
C GLY A 845 43.00 -31.76 -24.47
N GLY A 846 42.28 -31.36 -23.41
CA GLY A 846 42.79 -31.15 -22.06
C GLY A 846 43.18 -29.71 -21.74
N VAL A 847 42.92 -28.77 -22.66
CA VAL A 847 43.25 -27.34 -22.52
C VAL A 847 42.00 -26.51 -22.72
N ARG A 848 41.57 -25.78 -21.68
CA ARG A 848 40.43 -24.88 -21.78
C ARG A 848 40.80 -23.60 -22.53
N LYS A 849 39.94 -23.21 -23.48
CA LYS A 849 40.07 -21.99 -24.25
C LYS A 849 38.73 -21.27 -24.32
N VAL A 850 38.81 -19.95 -24.48
CA VAL A 850 37.64 -19.14 -24.81
C VAL A 850 37.54 -19.09 -26.33
N ALA A 851 36.57 -19.78 -26.89
CA ALA A 851 36.20 -19.68 -28.29
C ALA A 851 35.20 -18.52 -28.46
N TYR A 852 35.44 -17.62 -29.40
CA TYR A 852 34.53 -16.52 -29.68
C TYR A 852 34.36 -16.30 -31.19
N SER A 853 33.14 -15.94 -31.59
CA SER A 853 32.73 -15.77 -32.98
C SER A 853 31.88 -14.52 -33.12
N SER A 854 32.16 -13.68 -34.12
CA SER A 854 31.40 -12.48 -34.46
C SER A 854 30.56 -12.63 -35.75
N ASP A 855 30.48 -13.84 -36.29
CA ASP A 855 29.75 -14.20 -37.51
C ASP A 855 28.74 -15.34 -37.30
N GLY A 856 28.33 -15.54 -36.05
CA GLY A 856 27.28 -16.47 -35.68
C GLY A 856 27.71 -17.93 -35.69
N GLY A 857 29.00 -18.20 -35.48
CA GLY A 857 29.60 -19.54 -35.41
C GLY A 857 30.23 -20.03 -36.70
N ALA A 858 30.34 -19.19 -37.74
CA ALA A 858 30.94 -19.58 -39.03
C ALA A 858 32.48 -19.60 -38.95
N THR A 859 33.07 -18.68 -38.19
CA THR A 859 34.48 -18.68 -37.84
C THR A 859 34.69 -18.47 -36.34
N TRP A 860 35.77 -19.05 -35.82
CA TRP A 860 36.11 -19.02 -34.40
C TRP A 860 37.53 -18.49 -34.18
N ALA A 861 37.65 -17.57 -33.24
CA ALA A 861 38.93 -17.14 -32.68
C ALA A 861 39.05 -17.67 -31.23
N PHE A 862 40.28 -17.75 -30.74
CA PHE A 862 40.59 -18.40 -29.47
C PHE A 862 41.44 -17.52 -28.57
N ASN A 863 41.05 -17.40 -27.30
CA ASN A 863 41.86 -16.82 -26.24
C ASN A 863 42.26 -17.92 -25.24
N THR A 864 43.56 -18.01 -24.93
CA THR A 864 44.17 -19.05 -24.08
C THR A 864 44.68 -18.50 -22.74
N GLN A 865 44.23 -17.31 -22.31
CA GLN A 865 44.66 -16.70 -21.05
C GLN A 865 44.00 -17.31 -19.81
N ILE A 866 42.90 -18.05 -19.99
CA ILE A 866 42.18 -18.75 -18.92
C ILE A 866 42.85 -20.07 -18.54
N SER A 867 42.63 -20.52 -17.31
CA SER A 867 43.08 -21.80 -16.80
C SER A 867 42.08 -22.93 -17.06
N ASN A 868 42.49 -24.16 -16.77
CA ASN A 868 41.60 -25.34 -16.79
C ASN A 868 40.53 -25.32 -15.68
N SER A 869 40.44 -24.26 -14.86
CA SER A 869 39.38 -24.04 -13.88
C SER A 869 38.21 -23.20 -14.43
N ALA A 870 38.32 -22.71 -15.67
CA ALA A 870 37.27 -21.91 -16.31
C ALA A 870 36.00 -22.71 -16.56
N THR A 871 34.88 -22.30 -15.97
CA THR A 871 33.63 -23.10 -15.97
C THR A 871 32.43 -22.35 -16.54
N ALA A 872 32.45 -21.02 -16.54
CA ALA A 872 31.31 -20.22 -16.97
C ALA A 872 31.73 -18.97 -17.74
N VAL A 873 30.87 -18.55 -18.66
CA VAL A 873 30.98 -17.29 -19.40
C VAL A 873 29.64 -16.57 -19.42
N SER A 874 29.67 -15.24 -19.38
CA SER A 874 28.50 -14.38 -19.51
C SER A 874 28.81 -13.20 -20.43
N MET A 875 27.81 -12.73 -21.17
CA MET A 875 27.94 -11.62 -22.10
C MET A 875 26.75 -10.66 -22.00
N LYS A 876 27.02 -9.35 -22.01
CA LYS A 876 26.01 -8.27 -21.99
C LYS A 876 26.24 -7.30 -23.13
N TYR A 877 25.21 -7.02 -23.94
CA TYR A 877 25.25 -5.95 -24.94
C TYR A 877 25.14 -4.59 -24.25
N VAL A 878 26.02 -3.65 -24.64
CA VAL A 878 26.04 -2.30 -24.07
C VAL A 878 25.42 -1.33 -25.05
N THR A 879 26.15 -0.99 -26.11
CA THR A 879 25.75 -0.06 -27.18
C THR A 879 26.68 -0.23 -28.38
N ALA A 880 26.18 0.00 -29.60
CA ALA A 880 27.01 0.13 -30.82
C ALA A 880 27.89 -1.10 -31.15
N GLY A 881 27.42 -2.32 -30.86
CA GLY A 881 28.19 -3.55 -31.14
C GLY A 881 29.28 -3.84 -30.10
N ILE A 882 29.26 -3.15 -28.96
CA ILE A 882 30.16 -3.39 -27.85
C ILE A 882 29.48 -4.30 -26.82
N PHE A 883 30.20 -5.33 -26.40
CA PHE A 883 29.80 -6.35 -25.44
C PHE A 883 30.73 -6.33 -24.23
N TYR A 884 30.19 -6.50 -23.03
CA TYR A 884 30.99 -6.92 -21.89
C TYR A 884 30.94 -8.43 -21.77
N VAL A 885 32.10 -9.07 -21.75
CA VAL A 885 32.27 -10.52 -21.57
C VAL A 885 32.94 -10.74 -20.23
N ALA A 886 32.43 -11.68 -19.44
CA ALA A 886 33.06 -12.10 -18.21
C ALA A 886 33.17 -13.62 -18.10
N ILE A 887 34.26 -14.10 -17.53
CA ILE A 887 34.62 -15.51 -17.48
C ILE A 887 35.06 -15.87 -16.08
N VAL A 888 34.44 -16.89 -15.51
CA VAL A 888 34.76 -17.40 -14.18
C VAL A 888 35.80 -18.51 -14.31
N ASP A 889 37.00 -18.25 -13.79
CA ASP A 889 38.18 -19.11 -13.86
C ASP A 889 38.68 -19.48 -12.46
N GLY A 890 37.98 -20.41 -11.81
CA GLY A 890 38.23 -20.77 -10.42
C GLY A 890 37.99 -19.58 -9.48
N ALA A 891 39.07 -19.01 -8.94
CA ALA A 891 39.02 -17.81 -8.09
C ALA A 891 39.23 -16.50 -8.86
N GLU A 892 39.62 -16.56 -10.13
CA GLU A 892 39.82 -15.38 -10.96
C GLU A 892 38.59 -15.06 -11.80
N LEU A 893 38.26 -13.77 -11.89
CA LEU A 893 37.25 -13.26 -12.80
C LEU A 893 37.94 -12.49 -13.92
N TRP A 894 37.80 -12.98 -15.15
CA TRP A 894 38.28 -12.27 -16.33
C TRP A 894 37.16 -11.43 -16.91
N ILE A 895 37.44 -10.18 -17.29
CA ILE A 895 36.49 -9.30 -17.97
C ILE A 895 37.09 -8.74 -19.25
N SER A 896 36.27 -8.53 -20.28
CA SER A 896 36.65 -7.87 -21.53
C SER A 896 35.53 -6.98 -22.02
N GLN A 897 35.90 -5.86 -22.63
CA GLN A 897 35.03 -5.11 -23.52
C GLN A 897 35.37 -5.57 -24.96
N TRP A 898 34.41 -6.13 -25.67
CA TRP A 898 34.59 -6.77 -26.97
C TRP A 898 33.69 -6.13 -28.02
N ASP A 899 34.23 -5.85 -29.19
CA ASP A 899 33.57 -5.17 -30.31
C ASP A 899 33.42 -6.06 -31.55
N GLY A 900 33.57 -7.38 -31.38
CA GLY A 900 33.67 -8.35 -32.47
C GLY A 900 35.11 -8.62 -32.94
N GLY A 901 36.10 -7.83 -32.49
CA GLY A 901 37.53 -8.02 -32.79
C GLY A 901 38.22 -9.03 -31.88
N THR A 902 39.44 -8.73 -31.43
CA THR A 902 40.18 -9.59 -30.49
C THR A 902 39.61 -9.47 -29.08
N LEU A 903 39.33 -10.59 -28.41
CA LEU A 903 38.85 -10.62 -27.04
C LEU A 903 40.02 -10.42 -26.06
N ASN A 904 40.16 -9.20 -25.50
CA ASN A 904 41.25 -8.83 -24.59
C ASN A 904 40.82 -8.96 -23.13
N LEU A 905 41.18 -10.07 -22.48
CA LEU A 905 40.79 -10.37 -21.10
C LEU A 905 41.68 -9.63 -20.09
N ILE A 906 41.03 -9.04 -19.09
CA ILE A 906 41.67 -8.38 -17.94
C ILE A 906 41.27 -9.16 -16.69
N SER A 907 42.23 -9.74 -15.97
CA SER A 907 41.98 -10.46 -14.72
C SER A 907 41.65 -9.49 -13.58
N ARG A 908 40.67 -9.86 -12.77
CA ARG A 908 40.36 -9.25 -11.48
C ARG A 908 40.32 -10.33 -10.41
N ASN A 909 41.10 -10.13 -9.36
CA ASN A 909 41.06 -10.98 -8.17
C ASN A 909 39.75 -10.73 -7.42
N THR A 910 38.90 -11.76 -7.32
CA THR A 910 37.68 -11.72 -6.50
C THR A 910 37.70 -12.88 -5.49
N PRO A 911 37.07 -12.73 -4.31
CA PRO A 911 36.82 -13.88 -3.42
C PRO A 911 36.00 -14.93 -4.18
N ALA A 912 36.26 -16.23 -3.95
CA ALA A 912 35.63 -17.33 -4.68
C ALA A 912 34.10 -17.16 -4.84
N LEU A 913 33.64 -16.96 -6.07
CA LEU A 913 32.23 -16.75 -6.40
C LEU A 913 31.61 -18.10 -6.80
N SER A 914 30.81 -18.68 -5.90
CA SER A 914 29.87 -19.74 -6.28
C SER A 914 28.58 -19.09 -6.76
N GLY A 915 28.38 -19.02 -8.09
CA GLY A 915 27.20 -18.43 -8.73
C GLY A 915 27.41 -16.99 -9.18
N PHE A 916 27.88 -16.79 -10.41
CA PHE A 916 28.14 -15.47 -10.98
C PHE A 916 27.10 -15.14 -12.08
N LYS A 917 26.35 -14.05 -11.91
CA LYS A 917 25.44 -13.48 -12.91
C LYS A 917 25.65 -11.96 -12.96
N TRP A 918 25.75 -11.38 -14.15
CA TRP A 918 25.69 -9.92 -14.32
C TRP A 918 24.24 -9.46 -14.18
N ILE A 919 23.98 -8.56 -13.24
CA ILE A 919 22.73 -7.79 -13.16
C ILE A 919 22.80 -6.66 -14.21
#